data_AF-A0A4Z1F2A2-F1
#
_entry.id   AF-A0A4Z1F2A2-F1
#
_cell.length_a   1.000
_cell.length_b   1.000
_cell.length_c   1.000
_cell.angle_alpha   90.00
_cell.angle_beta   90.00
_cell.angle_gamma   90.00
#
_symmetry.space_group_name_H-M   'P 1'
#
loop_
_entity.id
_entity.type
_entity.pdbx_description
1 polymer ?
#
loop_
_entity_poly.entity_id
_entity_poly.type
_entity_poly.pdbx_seq_one_letter_code
_entity_poly.pdbx_strand_id
1 'polypeptide(L)'
;MAPSFLKDFKRRSKSGAKTTDSSTGESTGSNASGGSAPRSNTFTSSKSQISLNSSYGATTPPTMTNSQSSSNLNGAGATRPTVSTTGSNRHSVSGMSGVGSPSSKSALPVSPYSPRILSITDNTWVYQKVLSIYGTISDPSEVQIDGTLTVTRLDDGFPPTYWPVSESHFKALVYLTPGPNRLRFDFTSPKLANSNSPNPVHSSFLTLHMLPALTNPPLQLVILLGKDSPGTFDAVPSRIEREGNGLDTAIRKFRMAAYLWQAFTAEQMYRNKLGRRTFRFEEEWITGTSNYRDREAGTMRSEAKIHVIRSSKTVAELRHLDVAQQNENGARRGDLFSFASEDVKNYFKPQPGQKQYVTVLLLDAHWEKQHNMITGHAALGGGGGELQLAIFGSQALQSYPSTLEEVVPAFSDCTTTDTNFVANDCNESGSNWEAANIGIGAHLHEVGHLFGCPHQENGVMLRDYVMLNRSFTTREPYSTRTRSKGGLVLPKDECTWHRLDTLRFRSHPSFALPTDPPRANDDSIQVWPVDNGSVIITAASGVAFLEIFTDGEDLCHYWQEFGDGNGNGPIQRQITLTEQDLRNQLPEDRRKAKLKISVKSFAGGSHDVDDFAQLVSKASKLKLKNGQIAFRSSKLGASQMDGTQPQEVVFDSSIHQTKLMIQVRVWAGFALDGIEFIYEDATSQLFGKRGGSSADFSLDTRRGEYITGFYVRSGLWLDGIAIMTSLGRKSQVFGNPAGGSGHTLIPPRGYTIAGVSGSCASWIDGFGIILTR
;
A
#
# COMPACT_ATOMS: atom_id res chain seq x y z
N MET A 1 1.79 3.28 14.98
CA MET A 1 1.44 4.58 15.60
C MET A 1 0.80 5.47 14.55
N ALA A 2 -0.34 6.08 14.86
CA ALA A 2 -0.81 7.24 14.11
C ALA A 2 0.24 8.35 14.25
N PRO A 3 0.58 9.12 13.18
CA PRO A 3 1.47 10.27 13.32
C PRO A 3 0.96 11.19 14.44
N SER A 4 1.88 11.74 15.25
CA SER A 4 1.56 12.36 16.55
C SER A 4 0.54 13.50 16.47
N PHE A 5 0.30 14.08 15.29
CA PHE A 5 -0.70 15.12 15.05
C PHE A 5 -2.17 14.64 15.19
N LEU A 6 -2.45 13.33 15.05
CA LEU A 6 -3.82 12.82 15.19
C LEU A 6 -4.33 12.82 16.64
N LYS A 7 -3.46 13.06 17.64
CA LYS A 7 -3.87 13.22 19.05
C LYS A 7 -4.61 14.54 19.31
N ASP A 8 -4.42 15.55 18.47
CA ASP A 8 -4.94 16.91 18.74
C ASP A 8 -6.37 17.16 18.22
N PHE A 9 -6.97 16.20 17.51
CA PHE A 9 -8.34 16.32 16.99
C PHE A 9 -9.46 16.02 18.02
N LYS A 10 -9.18 16.08 19.34
CA LYS A 10 -10.24 15.96 20.37
C LYS A 10 -11.09 17.23 20.45
N ARG A 11 -12.21 17.16 19.74
CA ARG A 11 -13.37 18.08 19.67
C ARG A 11 -13.73 18.70 21.04
N ARG A 12 -13.69 20.05 21.11
CA ARG A 12 -14.42 20.85 22.10
C ARG A 12 -15.84 21.11 21.57
N SER A 13 -16.85 20.44 22.12
CA SER A 13 -18.25 20.89 22.01
C SER A 13 -18.74 21.28 23.40
N LYS A 14 -18.83 22.59 23.66
CA LYS A 14 -19.56 23.14 24.81
C LYS A 14 -21.04 23.18 24.46
N SER A 15 -21.86 22.36 25.12
CA SER A 15 -23.31 22.51 25.15
C SER A 15 -23.68 23.56 26.19
N GLY A 16 -24.21 24.69 25.73
CA GLY A 16 -24.83 25.69 26.58
C GLY A 16 -26.30 25.33 26.82
N ALA A 17 -26.64 25.01 28.05
CA ALA A 17 -28.02 24.87 28.51
C ALA A 17 -28.69 26.25 28.61
N LYS A 18 -29.92 26.36 28.12
CA LYS A 18 -30.94 27.26 28.66
C LYS A 18 -32.31 26.60 28.60
N THR A 19 -32.89 26.48 29.79
CA THR A 19 -34.24 26.09 30.16
C THR A 19 -35.24 27.23 29.87
N THR A 20 -36.49 26.88 29.52
CA THR A 20 -37.73 27.14 30.30
C THR A 20 -38.98 27.22 29.40
N ASP A 21 -39.94 26.35 29.74
CA ASP A 21 -41.38 26.57 29.91
C ASP A 21 -42.27 27.18 28.82
N SER A 22 -43.26 26.40 28.37
CA SER A 22 -44.67 26.45 28.83
C SER A 22 -45.73 26.30 27.71
N SER A 23 -46.84 25.66 28.10
CA SER A 23 -48.22 25.71 27.56
C SER A 23 -48.48 25.05 26.19
N THR A 24 -49.13 23.87 26.16
CA THR A 24 -50.60 23.61 26.11
C THR A 24 -51.32 24.18 24.88
N GLY A 25 -51.96 23.31 24.11
CA GLY A 25 -52.96 23.70 23.09
C GLY A 25 -53.31 22.57 22.13
N GLU A 26 -54.37 21.82 22.46
CA GLU A 26 -55.09 20.91 21.58
C GLU A 26 -55.68 21.66 20.37
N SER A 27 -55.76 21.03 19.18
CA SER A 27 -57.04 20.70 18.53
C SER A 27 -56.92 20.29 17.05
N THR A 28 -57.70 19.25 16.77
CA THR A 28 -58.17 18.57 15.55
C THR A 28 -58.73 19.42 14.40
N GLY A 29 -58.72 18.83 13.18
CA GLY A 29 -59.68 19.06 12.07
C GLY A 29 -59.00 18.99 10.69
N SER A 30 -58.90 17.84 10.00
CA SER A 30 -59.89 17.11 9.18
C SER A 30 -60.27 17.73 7.81
N ASN A 31 -60.22 16.84 6.79
CA ASN A 31 -60.98 16.78 5.53
C ASN A 31 -60.46 17.39 4.20
N ALA A 32 -60.00 16.46 3.34
CA ALA A 32 -60.72 15.90 2.18
C ALA A 32 -60.49 16.45 0.74
N SER A 33 -59.95 15.52 -0.07
CA SER A 33 -60.43 15.02 -1.38
C SER A 33 -60.40 15.87 -2.64
N GLY A 34 -59.91 15.25 -3.73
CA GLY A 34 -60.27 15.62 -5.11
C GLY A 34 -59.30 15.08 -6.17
N GLY A 35 -59.44 13.80 -6.55
CA GLY A 35 -58.75 13.23 -7.71
C GLY A 35 -59.63 13.28 -8.96
N SER A 36 -59.02 13.39 -10.15
CA SER A 36 -59.52 12.79 -11.41
C SER A 36 -58.50 12.96 -12.55
N ALA A 37 -57.99 11.83 -13.06
CA ALA A 37 -57.66 11.63 -14.47
C ALA A 37 -58.86 10.91 -15.13
N PRO A 38 -59.02 10.81 -16.48
CA PRO A 38 -58.27 9.79 -17.24
C PRO A 38 -58.11 9.95 -18.79
N ARG A 39 -57.15 9.16 -19.36
CA ARG A 39 -57.18 8.40 -20.65
C ARG A 39 -57.10 9.19 -22.00
N SER A 40 -56.49 8.73 -23.10
CA SER A 40 -55.96 7.41 -23.52
C SER A 40 -55.12 7.45 -24.84
N ASN A 41 -54.09 6.58 -24.90
CA ASN A 41 -53.63 5.61 -25.93
C ASN A 41 -53.33 5.98 -27.40
N THR A 42 -52.22 5.43 -27.92
CA THR A 42 -52.08 4.20 -28.79
C THR A 42 -50.57 3.84 -28.89
N PHE A 43 -50.03 2.73 -28.33
CA PHE A 43 -49.86 1.33 -28.83
C PHE A 43 -49.02 1.20 -30.14
N THR A 44 -48.05 0.30 -30.37
CA THR A 44 -47.75 -1.12 -30.00
C THR A 44 -46.23 -1.42 -30.20
N SER A 45 -45.49 -2.08 -29.28
CA SER A 45 -45.25 -3.54 -29.07
C SER A 45 -44.29 -4.22 -30.08
N SER A 46 -43.25 -4.94 -29.65
CA SER A 46 -43.36 -6.34 -29.22
C SER A 46 -42.35 -6.81 -28.15
N LYS A 47 -42.89 -7.44 -27.09
CA LYS A 47 -42.27 -8.34 -26.08
C LYS A 47 -42.00 -9.72 -26.71
N SER A 48 -41.34 -10.73 -26.11
CA SER A 48 -41.42 -11.36 -24.76
C SER A 48 -40.35 -12.48 -24.69
N GLN A 49 -39.63 -12.78 -23.60
CA GLN A 49 -39.97 -13.23 -22.22
C GLN A 49 -40.04 -14.77 -22.06
N ILE A 50 -39.67 -15.27 -20.85
CA ILE A 50 -39.95 -16.59 -20.19
C ILE A 50 -38.86 -17.69 -20.39
N SER A 51 -38.45 -18.59 -19.47
CA SER A 51 -38.43 -18.74 -17.99
C SER A 51 -37.84 -20.15 -17.62
N LEU A 52 -37.45 -20.36 -16.34
CA LEU A 52 -37.52 -21.60 -15.51
C LEU A 52 -36.36 -22.65 -15.45
N ASN A 53 -35.74 -22.68 -14.25
CA ASN A 53 -35.53 -23.80 -13.28
C ASN A 53 -34.92 -25.19 -13.60
N SER A 54 -34.04 -25.58 -12.65
CA SER A 54 -33.79 -26.90 -12.00
C SER A 54 -32.71 -27.89 -12.51
N SER A 55 -31.60 -27.93 -11.76
CA SER A 55 -30.99 -29.07 -11.03
C SER A 55 -30.37 -30.31 -11.70
N TYR A 56 -29.16 -30.63 -11.20
CA TYR A 56 -28.38 -31.90 -11.15
C TYR A 56 -27.72 -32.47 -12.41
N GLY A 57 -26.41 -32.72 -12.31
CA GLY A 57 -25.68 -33.65 -13.18
C GLY A 57 -24.18 -33.33 -13.32
N ALA A 58 -23.34 -34.05 -12.59
CA ALA A 58 -21.89 -34.02 -12.70
C ALA A 58 -21.41 -34.73 -13.98
N THR A 59 -20.44 -34.15 -14.70
CA THR A 59 -19.50 -34.90 -15.57
C THR A 59 -18.21 -34.10 -15.78
N THR A 60 -17.09 -34.71 -15.37
CA THR A 60 -15.69 -34.36 -15.64
C THR A 60 -15.33 -34.45 -17.13
N PRO A 61 -14.37 -33.64 -17.65
CA PRO A 61 -13.73 -33.90 -18.94
C PRO A 61 -12.47 -34.80 -18.83
N PRO A 62 -12.07 -35.50 -19.91
CA PRO A 62 -11.26 -36.72 -19.83
C PRO A 62 -9.73 -36.52 -19.91
N THR A 63 -9.02 -37.47 -19.32
CA THR A 63 -7.57 -37.75 -19.43
C THR A 63 -7.19 -38.54 -20.69
N MET A 64 -6.05 -38.21 -21.30
CA MET A 64 -5.31 -39.05 -22.27
C MET A 64 -3.79 -38.90 -21.98
N THR A 65 -3.19 -39.84 -21.25
CA THR A 65 -2.34 -40.99 -21.69
C THR A 65 -0.86 -40.67 -21.93
N ASN A 66 -0.05 -41.10 -20.95
CA ASN A 66 1.40 -41.30 -21.01
C ASN A 66 1.78 -42.35 -22.06
N SER A 67 2.91 -42.12 -22.76
CA SER A 67 3.72 -43.17 -23.36
C SER A 67 5.12 -43.16 -22.73
N GLN A 68 5.49 -44.30 -22.14
CA GLN A 68 6.85 -44.62 -21.71
C GLN A 68 7.55 -45.40 -22.82
N SER A 69 8.81 -45.07 -23.07
CA SER A 69 9.78 -46.05 -23.58
C SER A 69 11.18 -45.65 -23.12
N SER A 70 11.75 -46.47 -22.25
CA SER A 70 13.14 -46.42 -21.79
C SER A 70 13.96 -47.52 -22.47
N SER A 71 15.21 -47.24 -22.86
CA SER A 71 16.30 -48.22 -22.81
C SER A 71 17.68 -47.56 -22.97
N ASN A 72 18.57 -47.87 -22.02
CA ASN A 72 19.99 -47.55 -21.98
C ASN A 72 20.80 -48.25 -23.09
N LEU A 73 21.93 -47.67 -23.51
CA LEU A 73 23.18 -48.41 -23.79
C LEU A 73 24.40 -47.47 -23.93
N ASN A 74 25.48 -47.86 -23.23
CA ASN A 74 26.84 -47.31 -23.26
C ASN A 74 27.56 -47.60 -24.59
N GLY A 75 28.54 -46.77 -24.97
CA GLY A 75 29.52 -47.12 -26.02
C GLY A 75 30.57 -46.04 -26.32
N ALA A 76 31.85 -46.41 -26.19
CA ALA A 76 33.06 -45.60 -26.26
C ALA A 76 33.41 -44.95 -27.61
N GLY A 77 34.11 -43.80 -27.53
CA GLY A 77 35.43 -43.54 -28.14
C GLY A 77 35.56 -43.32 -29.66
N ALA A 78 36.06 -42.12 -30.06
CA ALA A 78 37.08 -41.93 -31.11
C ALA A 78 37.54 -40.46 -31.21
N THR A 79 38.78 -40.28 -31.65
CA THR A 79 39.67 -39.10 -31.54
C THR A 79 39.86 -38.29 -32.84
N ARG A 80 40.06 -36.96 -32.68
CA ARG A 80 40.85 -35.98 -33.49
C ARG A 80 40.45 -35.65 -34.97
N PRO A 81 40.88 -34.50 -35.57
CA PRO A 81 42.05 -33.67 -35.26
C PRO A 81 41.83 -32.15 -35.04
N THR A 82 42.81 -31.60 -34.31
CA THR A 82 43.16 -30.18 -34.13
C THR A 82 43.91 -29.63 -35.35
N VAL A 83 43.54 -28.44 -35.82
CA VAL A 83 44.40 -27.57 -36.65
C VAL A 83 44.61 -26.26 -35.90
N SER A 84 45.87 -25.94 -35.62
CA SER A 84 46.30 -24.63 -35.16
C SER A 84 46.70 -23.77 -36.36
N THR A 85 46.24 -22.52 -36.40
CA THR A 85 46.95 -21.44 -37.10
C THR A 85 46.91 -20.18 -36.27
N THR A 86 48.10 -19.75 -35.85
CA THR A 86 48.43 -18.44 -35.31
C THR A 86 48.26 -17.35 -36.38
N GLY A 87 47.81 -16.16 -35.97
CA GLY A 87 48.16 -14.91 -36.64
C GLY A 87 47.04 -13.91 -36.93
N SER A 88 47.24 -12.69 -36.39
CA SER A 88 46.82 -11.37 -36.90
C SER A 88 45.52 -10.74 -36.37
N ASN A 89 45.72 -9.78 -35.46
CA ASN A 89 44.76 -8.73 -35.11
C ASN A 89 44.54 -7.79 -36.31
N ARG A 90 43.44 -7.97 -37.04
CA ARG A 90 42.76 -6.91 -37.81
C ARG A 90 41.40 -7.43 -38.28
N HIS A 91 40.31 -6.91 -37.69
CA HIS A 91 38.97 -7.09 -38.21
C HIS A 91 38.44 -5.76 -38.75
N SER A 92 38.70 -5.53 -40.04
CA SER A 92 37.88 -4.67 -40.90
C SER A 92 36.69 -5.49 -41.38
N VAL A 93 35.45 -5.01 -41.15
CA VAL A 93 34.24 -5.66 -41.66
C VAL A 93 33.83 -4.95 -42.95
N SER A 94 33.91 -5.67 -44.07
CA SER A 94 33.46 -5.20 -45.39
C SER A 94 31.94 -5.10 -45.43
N GLY A 95 31.44 -3.97 -45.94
CA GLY A 95 30.02 -3.74 -46.18
C GLY A 95 29.49 -4.57 -47.34
N MET A 96 28.39 -5.28 -47.11
CA MET A 96 27.49 -5.75 -48.16
C MET A 96 26.07 -5.34 -47.82
N SER A 97 25.48 -4.62 -48.76
CA SER A 97 24.15 -4.04 -48.74
C SER A 97 23.08 -5.11 -48.95
N GLY A 98 22.05 -5.09 -48.09
CA GLY A 98 20.71 -5.61 -48.35
C GLY A 98 20.51 -7.12 -48.25
N VAL A 99 20.05 -7.60 -47.08
CA VAL A 99 18.94 -8.56 -46.88
C VAL A 99 18.43 -8.37 -45.43
N GLY A 100 17.13 -8.56 -45.20
CA GLY A 100 16.39 -8.23 -43.98
C GLY A 100 16.86 -8.81 -42.64
N SER A 101 16.16 -8.37 -41.60
CA SER A 101 16.39 -8.63 -40.17
C SER A 101 16.89 -10.05 -39.85
N PRO A 102 17.91 -10.21 -38.99
CA PRO A 102 18.32 -11.55 -38.57
C PRO A 102 17.21 -12.20 -37.74
N SER A 103 16.94 -13.48 -38.02
CA SER A 103 16.16 -14.32 -37.13
C SER A 103 16.87 -14.48 -35.77
N SER A 104 16.10 -14.74 -34.71
CA SER A 104 16.59 -14.98 -33.34
C SER A 104 17.49 -16.22 -33.17
N LYS A 105 17.95 -16.83 -34.28
CA LYS A 105 18.90 -17.95 -34.33
C LYS A 105 20.07 -17.70 -35.29
N SER A 106 20.41 -16.44 -35.61
CA SER A 106 21.61 -16.17 -36.43
C SER A 106 22.88 -16.30 -35.57
N ALA A 107 23.85 -17.09 -36.02
CA ALA A 107 25.16 -17.30 -35.39
C ALA A 107 26.15 -16.14 -35.66
N LEU A 108 25.64 -14.94 -35.94
CA LEU A 108 26.47 -13.76 -36.12
C LEU A 108 26.93 -13.25 -34.74
N PRO A 109 28.21 -12.87 -34.58
CA PRO A 109 28.69 -12.31 -33.33
C PRO A 109 27.91 -11.03 -33.00
N VAL A 110 27.21 -11.05 -31.87
CA VAL A 110 26.55 -9.85 -31.31
C VAL A 110 27.63 -8.82 -31.03
N SER A 111 27.41 -7.57 -31.45
CA SER A 111 28.38 -6.52 -31.23
C SER A 111 28.72 -6.37 -29.74
N PRO A 112 30.00 -6.19 -29.34
CA PRO A 112 30.36 -6.04 -27.93
C PRO A 112 29.70 -4.84 -27.24
N TYR A 113 29.29 -3.83 -28.02
CA TYR A 113 28.58 -2.65 -27.54
C TYR A 113 27.05 -2.78 -27.57
N SER A 114 26.51 -3.97 -27.86
CA SER A 114 25.06 -4.18 -27.79
C SER A 114 24.57 -4.02 -26.34
N PRO A 115 23.47 -3.29 -26.10
CA PRO A 115 22.96 -3.06 -24.74
C PRO A 115 22.68 -4.36 -23.98
N ARG A 116 23.24 -4.49 -22.77
CA ARG A 116 22.98 -5.60 -21.85
C ARG A 116 21.98 -5.15 -20.79
N ILE A 117 20.76 -5.66 -20.86
CA ILE A 117 19.69 -5.32 -19.91
C ILE A 117 19.85 -6.20 -18.66
N LEU A 118 19.92 -5.58 -17.49
CA LEU A 118 20.22 -6.25 -16.23
C LEU A 118 19.04 -6.28 -15.25
N SER A 119 18.11 -5.34 -15.36
CA SER A 119 16.97 -5.23 -14.42
C SER A 119 15.79 -6.17 -14.74
N ILE A 120 15.73 -6.73 -15.95
CA ILE A 120 14.62 -7.57 -16.40
C ILE A 120 15.05 -8.54 -17.52
N THR A 121 14.42 -9.71 -17.56
CA THR A 121 14.67 -10.76 -18.57
C THR A 121 13.62 -10.77 -19.67
N ASP A 122 13.94 -11.39 -20.80
CA ASP A 122 13.02 -11.55 -21.93
C ASP A 122 11.78 -12.38 -21.56
N ASN A 123 10.65 -12.07 -22.20
CA ASN A 123 9.33 -12.68 -22.00
C ASN A 123 8.78 -12.57 -20.56
N THR A 124 9.20 -11.55 -19.80
CA THR A 124 8.71 -11.31 -18.43
C THR A 124 7.35 -10.61 -18.43
N TRP A 125 6.51 -10.98 -17.46
CA TRP A 125 5.25 -10.30 -17.16
C TRP A 125 5.46 -9.14 -16.19
N VAL A 126 4.88 -7.98 -16.50
CA VAL A 126 4.91 -6.76 -15.69
C VAL A 126 3.51 -6.16 -15.55
N TYR A 127 3.29 -5.35 -14.52
CA TYR A 127 1.95 -4.93 -14.09
C TYR A 127 1.75 -3.42 -14.07
N GLN A 128 2.76 -2.67 -14.53
CA GLN A 128 2.81 -1.22 -14.58
C GLN A 128 2.95 -0.70 -16.01
N LYS A 129 2.50 0.54 -16.24
CA LYS A 129 2.53 1.18 -17.56
C LYS A 129 3.90 1.70 -17.93
N VAL A 130 4.61 2.28 -16.96
CA VAL A 130 5.98 2.78 -17.16
C VAL A 130 6.94 1.88 -16.40
N LEU A 131 7.88 1.26 -17.11
CA LEU A 131 8.88 0.36 -16.56
C LEU A 131 10.25 1.05 -16.51
N SER A 132 10.92 1.02 -15.36
CA SER A 132 12.34 1.38 -15.27
C SER A 132 13.23 0.21 -15.67
N ILE A 133 14.17 0.46 -16.58
CA ILE A 133 15.17 -0.48 -17.06
C ILE A 133 16.56 0.04 -16.75
N TYR A 134 17.43 -0.83 -16.26
CA TYR A 134 18.85 -0.57 -16.04
C TYR A 134 19.70 -1.61 -16.77
N GLY A 135 20.83 -1.18 -17.31
CA GLY A 135 21.77 -2.06 -17.99
C GLY A 135 23.11 -1.39 -18.28
N THR A 136 23.96 -2.12 -19.02
CA THR A 136 25.29 -1.66 -19.42
C THR A 136 25.54 -1.80 -20.91
N ILE A 137 26.49 -1.03 -21.42
CA ILE A 137 27.08 -1.19 -22.75
C ILE A 137 28.45 -1.85 -22.56
N SER A 138 28.69 -3.01 -23.18
CA SER A 138 29.91 -3.80 -22.90
C SER A 138 30.10 -4.11 -21.40
N ASP A 139 31.31 -4.53 -21.02
CA ASP A 139 31.77 -4.58 -19.63
C ASP A 139 32.34 -3.21 -19.20
N PRO A 140 31.72 -2.51 -18.22
CA PRO A 140 32.22 -1.22 -17.74
C PRO A 140 33.61 -1.26 -17.09
N SER A 141 34.08 -2.44 -16.67
CA SER A 141 35.44 -2.61 -16.12
C SER A 141 36.52 -2.62 -17.19
N GLU A 142 36.14 -2.96 -18.43
CA GLU A 142 37.05 -3.00 -19.58
C GLU A 142 36.97 -1.70 -20.40
N VAL A 143 35.74 -1.23 -20.67
CA VAL A 143 35.49 -0.07 -21.51
C VAL A 143 34.43 0.83 -20.87
N GLN A 144 34.80 2.09 -20.66
CA GLN A 144 33.87 3.15 -20.26
C GLN A 144 33.54 4.01 -21.47
N ILE A 145 32.28 3.95 -21.91
CA ILE A 145 31.81 4.70 -23.08
C ILE A 145 30.53 5.46 -22.79
N ASP A 146 30.50 6.71 -23.25
CA ASP A 146 29.30 7.56 -23.19
C ASP A 146 28.59 7.52 -24.54
N GLY A 147 27.28 7.75 -24.53
CA GLY A 147 26.50 7.75 -25.76
C GLY A 147 25.02 7.91 -25.49
N THR A 148 24.22 7.47 -26.46
CA THR A 148 22.76 7.51 -26.39
C THR A 148 22.19 6.13 -26.65
N LEU A 149 21.28 5.72 -25.77
CA LEU A 149 20.43 4.56 -25.93
C LEU A 149 19.10 5.01 -26.55
N THR A 150 18.72 4.42 -27.67
CA THR A 150 17.39 4.60 -28.26
C THR A 150 16.53 3.38 -27.96
N VAL A 151 15.36 3.60 -27.37
CA VAL A 151 14.37 2.54 -27.11
C VAL A 151 13.22 2.70 -28.09
N THR A 152 13.01 1.68 -28.92
CA THR A 152 12.00 1.67 -29.98
C THR A 152 11.06 0.49 -29.80
N ARG A 153 9.76 0.71 -29.98
CA ARG A 153 8.80 -0.39 -30.15
C ARG A 153 8.77 -0.84 -31.60
N LEU A 154 8.84 -2.14 -31.85
CA LEU A 154 8.87 -2.70 -33.21
C LEU A 154 7.56 -2.54 -33.99
N ASP A 155 6.47 -2.21 -33.30
CA ASP A 155 5.15 -1.95 -33.90
C ASP A 155 4.86 -0.46 -34.10
N ASP A 156 5.83 0.42 -33.80
CA ASP A 156 5.69 1.88 -33.80
C ASP A 156 4.51 2.39 -32.94
N GLY A 157 4.03 1.56 -32.00
CA GLY A 157 2.88 1.87 -31.14
C GLY A 157 3.16 2.96 -30.11
N PHE A 158 4.43 3.31 -29.90
CA PHE A 158 4.90 4.45 -29.11
C PHE A 158 6.16 5.05 -29.76
N PRO A 159 6.32 6.38 -29.80
CA PRO A 159 7.51 7.00 -30.40
C PRO A 159 8.81 6.55 -29.74
N PRO A 160 9.93 6.48 -30.49
CA PRO A 160 11.24 6.19 -29.90
C PRO A 160 11.60 7.19 -28.79
N THR A 161 12.22 6.69 -27.71
CA THR A 161 12.74 7.53 -26.63
C THR A 161 14.26 7.41 -26.53
N TYR A 162 14.91 8.47 -26.05
CA TYR A 162 16.37 8.61 -26.06
C TYR A 162 16.88 8.82 -24.64
N TRP A 163 17.89 8.04 -24.25
CA TRP A 163 18.39 7.99 -22.88
C TRP A 163 19.91 8.10 -22.87
N PRO A 164 20.49 8.88 -21.93
CA PRO A 164 21.93 9.01 -21.82
C PRO A 164 22.56 7.69 -21.36
N VAL A 165 23.70 7.36 -21.97
CA VAL A 165 24.63 6.34 -21.51
C VAL A 165 25.83 7.07 -20.93
N SER A 166 26.21 6.74 -19.70
CA SER A 166 27.35 7.37 -19.00
C SER A 166 28.27 6.31 -18.45
N GLU A 167 29.55 6.36 -18.81
CA GLU A 167 30.55 5.36 -18.40
C GLU A 167 30.02 3.93 -18.55
N SER A 168 29.44 3.64 -19.71
CA SER A 168 28.85 2.33 -20.06
C SER A 168 27.59 1.93 -19.29
N HIS A 169 26.98 2.80 -18.48
CA HIS A 169 25.73 2.52 -17.77
C HIS A 169 24.57 3.29 -18.36
N PHE A 170 23.38 2.69 -18.37
CA PHE A 170 22.15 3.35 -18.80
C PHE A 170 20.98 3.07 -17.85
N LYS A 171 20.08 4.04 -17.79
CA LYS A 171 18.74 3.91 -17.20
C LYS A 171 17.73 4.44 -18.21
N ALA A 172 16.62 3.72 -18.39
CA ALA A 172 15.59 4.11 -19.33
C ALA A 172 14.20 3.81 -18.77
N LEU A 173 13.24 4.72 -19.02
CA LEU A 173 11.83 4.45 -18.80
C LEU A 173 11.19 3.98 -20.09
N VAL A 174 10.45 2.88 -20.02
CA VAL A 174 9.76 2.28 -21.15
C VAL A 174 8.26 2.37 -20.96
N TYR A 175 7.58 3.01 -21.90
CA TYR A 175 6.12 3.04 -21.97
C TYR A 175 5.57 1.73 -22.55
N LEU A 176 4.71 1.06 -21.80
CA LEU A 176 4.11 -0.21 -22.15
C LEU A 176 2.62 -0.07 -22.39
N THR A 177 2.10 -0.89 -23.31
CA THR A 177 0.66 -1.10 -23.50
C THR A 177 0.27 -2.50 -23.05
N PRO A 178 -0.99 -2.73 -22.64
CA PRO A 178 -1.47 -4.07 -22.30
C PRO A 178 -1.16 -5.08 -23.42
N GLY A 179 -0.67 -6.26 -23.04
CA GLY A 179 -0.23 -7.30 -23.97
C GLY A 179 1.28 -7.28 -24.27
N PRO A 180 1.71 -7.87 -25.41
CA PRO A 180 3.12 -7.98 -25.77
C PRO A 180 3.68 -6.63 -26.26
N ASN A 181 4.85 -6.27 -25.73
CA ASN A 181 5.63 -5.09 -26.10
C ASN A 181 6.99 -5.59 -26.61
N ARG A 182 7.22 -5.54 -27.92
CA ARG A 182 8.48 -5.92 -28.54
C ARG A 182 9.36 -4.70 -28.71
N LEU A 183 10.49 -4.69 -28.02
CA LEU A 183 11.37 -3.55 -27.86
C LEU A 183 12.72 -3.82 -28.52
N ARG A 184 13.27 -2.78 -29.15
CA ARG A 184 14.64 -2.73 -29.65
C ARG A 184 15.39 -1.62 -28.91
N PHE A 185 16.60 -1.94 -28.49
CA PHE A 185 17.51 -1.06 -27.78
C PHE A 185 18.74 -0.85 -28.65
N ASP A 186 18.93 0.36 -29.15
CA ASP A 186 20.04 0.71 -30.04
C ASP A 186 21.02 1.63 -29.30
N PHE A 187 22.32 1.27 -29.29
CA PHE A 187 23.36 2.13 -28.74
C PHE A 187 24.12 2.87 -29.83
N THR A 188 24.33 4.17 -29.61
CA THR A 188 25.16 5.03 -30.47
C THR A 188 26.12 5.84 -29.62
N SER A 189 27.34 6.05 -30.11
CA SER A 189 28.34 6.89 -29.45
C SER A 189 29.17 7.67 -30.46
N PRO A 190 29.43 8.97 -30.25
CA PRO A 190 30.38 9.72 -31.09
C PRO A 190 31.79 9.11 -31.11
N LYS A 191 32.13 8.27 -30.12
CA LYS A 191 33.43 7.58 -30.00
C LYS A 191 33.51 6.29 -30.83
N LEU A 192 32.40 5.82 -31.45
CA LEU A 192 32.35 4.61 -32.26
C LEU A 192 32.16 4.93 -33.75
N ALA A 193 32.83 4.17 -34.61
CA ALA A 193 32.63 4.22 -36.05
C ALA A 193 31.22 3.70 -36.42
N ASN A 194 30.61 4.26 -37.48
CA ASN A 194 29.27 3.90 -37.97
C ASN A 194 28.07 4.26 -37.06
N SER A 195 28.25 5.12 -36.04
CA SER A 195 27.13 5.56 -35.18
C SER A 195 26.00 6.30 -35.91
N ASN A 196 26.22 6.78 -37.13
CA ASN A 196 25.21 7.43 -37.98
C ASN A 196 24.73 6.52 -39.14
N SER A 197 25.05 5.23 -39.11
CA SER A 197 24.54 4.27 -40.11
C SER A 197 23.05 4.02 -39.92
N PRO A 198 22.23 3.98 -40.99
CA PRO A 198 20.81 3.64 -40.89
C PRO A 198 20.57 2.19 -40.41
N ASN A 199 21.57 1.32 -40.50
CA ASN A 199 21.55 0.00 -39.88
C ASN A 199 22.20 0.06 -38.50
N PRO A 200 21.44 -0.12 -37.40
CA PRO A 200 22.00 -0.08 -36.06
C PRO A 200 22.90 -1.31 -35.83
N VAL A 201 24.17 -1.04 -35.56
CA VAL A 201 25.22 -2.08 -35.38
C VAL A 201 25.22 -2.65 -33.96
N HIS A 202 24.65 -1.91 -33.00
CA HIS A 202 24.70 -2.22 -31.57
C HIS A 202 23.27 -2.32 -31.01
N SER A 203 22.60 -3.44 -31.28
CA SER A 203 21.19 -3.62 -30.95
C SER A 203 20.95 -4.83 -30.06
N SER A 204 20.00 -4.68 -29.14
CA SER A 204 19.43 -5.77 -28.33
C SER A 204 17.91 -5.74 -28.41
N PHE A 205 17.28 -6.88 -28.19
CA PHE A 205 15.82 -7.04 -28.28
C PHE A 205 15.28 -7.59 -26.97
N LEU A 206 14.08 -7.15 -26.61
CA LEU A 206 13.36 -7.60 -25.42
C LEU A 206 11.85 -7.61 -25.71
N THR A 207 11.18 -8.69 -25.34
CA THR A 207 9.72 -8.81 -25.36
C THR A 207 9.22 -8.81 -23.92
N LEU A 208 8.30 -7.89 -23.61
CA LEU A 208 7.67 -7.78 -22.29
C LEU A 208 6.16 -7.89 -22.40
N HIS A 209 5.53 -8.54 -21.43
CA HIS A 209 4.08 -8.70 -21.40
C HIS A 209 3.50 -7.85 -20.27
N MET A 210 2.76 -6.80 -20.61
CA MET A 210 2.08 -5.98 -19.61
C MET A 210 0.68 -6.53 -19.34
N LEU A 211 0.37 -6.82 -18.07
CA LEU A 211 -0.95 -7.20 -17.59
C LEU A 211 -1.42 -6.21 -16.51
N PRO A 212 -2.36 -5.30 -16.81
CA PRO A 212 -2.88 -4.38 -15.80
C PRO A 212 -3.58 -5.13 -14.65
N ALA A 213 -3.26 -4.79 -13.40
CA ALA A 213 -3.86 -5.40 -12.21
C ALA A 213 -5.25 -4.80 -11.87
N LEU A 214 -6.21 -4.91 -12.79
CA LEU A 214 -7.51 -4.21 -12.71
C LEU A 214 -8.37 -4.58 -11.49
N THR A 215 -8.15 -5.75 -10.90
CA THR A 215 -8.81 -6.21 -9.68
C THR A 215 -8.32 -5.50 -8.41
N ASN A 216 -7.18 -4.82 -8.47
CA ASN A 216 -6.64 -4.09 -7.33
C ASN A 216 -7.32 -2.72 -7.21
N PRO A 217 -7.55 -2.22 -5.99
CA PRO A 217 -8.01 -0.86 -5.78
C PRO A 217 -6.93 0.14 -6.28
N PRO A 218 -7.29 1.11 -7.13
CA PRO A 218 -6.34 2.06 -7.69
C PRO A 218 -5.95 3.13 -6.66
N LEU A 219 -4.78 3.74 -6.88
CA LEU A 219 -4.50 5.07 -6.37
C LEU A 219 -5.21 6.09 -7.27
N GLN A 220 -6.16 6.83 -6.72
CA GLN A 220 -6.86 7.92 -7.41
C GLN A 220 -6.01 9.18 -7.35
N LEU A 221 -5.84 9.84 -8.50
CA LEU A 221 -5.07 11.08 -8.62
C LEU A 221 -6.03 12.26 -8.68
N VAL A 222 -5.91 13.19 -7.74
CA VAL A 222 -6.77 14.38 -7.64
C VAL A 222 -5.92 15.65 -7.72
N ILE A 223 -6.38 16.63 -8.48
CA ILE A 223 -5.98 18.03 -8.35
C ILE A 223 -7.12 18.77 -7.68
N LEU A 224 -6.87 19.32 -6.48
CA LEU A 224 -7.83 20.13 -5.74
C LEU A 224 -7.46 21.61 -5.86
N LEU A 225 -8.43 22.44 -6.20
CA LEU A 225 -8.27 23.88 -6.35
C LEU A 225 -9.46 24.62 -5.73
N GLY A 226 -9.24 25.81 -5.18
CA GLY A 226 -10.28 26.65 -4.60
C GLY A 226 -11.43 26.90 -5.59
N LYS A 227 -12.64 27.13 -5.09
CA LYS A 227 -13.82 27.40 -5.95
C LYS A 227 -13.62 28.59 -6.90
N ASP A 228 -12.83 29.57 -6.49
CA ASP A 228 -12.48 30.78 -7.22
C ASP A 228 -11.07 30.75 -7.84
N SER A 229 -10.39 29.59 -7.81
CA SER A 229 -9.03 29.46 -8.34
C SER A 229 -8.96 29.72 -9.86
N PRO A 230 -7.94 30.45 -10.34
CA PRO A 230 -7.68 30.59 -11.76
C PRO A 230 -7.13 29.30 -12.40
N GLY A 231 -6.81 28.27 -11.60
CA GLY A 231 -6.26 27.02 -12.10
C GLY A 231 -4.79 27.11 -12.49
N THR A 232 -3.99 27.88 -11.73
CA THR A 232 -2.56 28.10 -12.00
C THR A 232 -1.69 27.76 -10.80
N PHE A 233 -0.45 27.37 -11.04
CA PHE A 233 0.58 27.14 -10.01
C PHE A 233 1.76 28.11 -10.16
N ASP A 234 2.59 28.23 -9.12
CA ASP A 234 3.74 29.13 -9.13
C ASP A 234 4.84 28.67 -10.11
N ALA A 235 5.33 29.62 -10.91
CA ALA A 235 6.42 29.42 -11.83
C ALA A 235 7.13 30.75 -12.12
N VAL A 236 8.41 30.69 -12.50
CA VAL A 236 9.13 31.89 -12.93
C VAL A 236 8.60 32.40 -14.29
N PRO A 237 8.63 33.72 -14.58
CA PRO A 237 8.04 34.28 -15.80
C PRO A 237 8.50 33.62 -17.10
N SER A 238 9.79 33.30 -17.22
CA SER A 238 10.35 32.63 -18.41
C SER A 238 9.83 31.20 -18.60
N ARG A 239 9.49 30.50 -17.51
CA ARG A 239 8.85 29.17 -17.56
C ARG A 239 7.38 29.30 -17.94
N ILE A 240 6.68 30.30 -17.43
CA ILE A 240 5.28 30.58 -17.82
C ILE A 240 5.19 30.83 -19.32
N GLU A 241 6.08 31.63 -19.89
CA GLU A 241 6.10 31.93 -21.33
C GLU A 241 6.36 30.67 -22.18
N ARG A 242 7.26 29.79 -21.74
CA ARG A 242 7.69 28.60 -22.51
C ARG A 242 6.76 27.40 -22.36
N GLU A 243 6.27 27.13 -21.16
CA GLU A 243 5.56 25.88 -20.80
C GLU A 243 4.12 26.12 -20.33
N GLY A 244 3.79 27.35 -19.95
CA GLY A 244 2.57 27.68 -19.22
C GLY A 244 2.58 27.19 -17.77
N ASN A 245 1.69 27.75 -16.95
CA ASN A 245 1.48 27.33 -15.56
C ASN A 245 0.01 27.04 -15.25
N GLY A 246 -0.80 26.77 -16.27
CA GLY A 246 -2.23 26.45 -16.13
C GLY A 246 -2.51 24.99 -15.79
N LEU A 247 -3.79 24.70 -15.60
CA LEU A 247 -4.30 23.39 -15.18
C LEU A 247 -3.90 22.25 -16.12
N ASP A 248 -3.92 22.45 -17.44
CA ASP A 248 -3.51 21.41 -18.39
C ASP A 248 -2.04 21.03 -18.25
N THR A 249 -1.16 22.01 -17.95
CA THR A 249 0.25 21.74 -17.65
C THR A 249 0.39 21.02 -16.31
N ALA A 250 -0.39 21.42 -15.29
CA ALA A 250 -0.40 20.76 -14.00
C ALA A 250 -0.82 19.28 -14.09
N ILE A 251 -1.89 18.99 -14.85
CA ILE A 251 -2.38 17.63 -15.11
C ILE A 251 -1.27 16.75 -15.70
N ARG A 252 -0.55 17.24 -16.73
CA ARG A 252 0.52 16.48 -17.38
C ARG A 252 1.70 16.22 -16.44
N LYS A 253 2.15 17.26 -15.74
CA LYS A 253 3.27 17.16 -14.79
C LYS A 253 2.94 16.24 -13.62
N PHE A 254 1.72 16.32 -13.10
CA PHE A 254 1.28 15.44 -12.00
C PHE A 254 1.13 13.98 -12.45
N ARG A 255 0.57 13.75 -13.63
CA ARG A 255 0.47 12.40 -14.22
C ARG A 255 1.85 11.77 -14.42
N MET A 256 2.82 12.52 -14.93
CA MET A 256 4.17 12.01 -15.12
C MET A 256 4.85 11.69 -13.78
N ALA A 257 4.69 12.53 -12.75
CA ALA A 257 5.15 12.22 -11.39
C ALA A 257 4.55 10.89 -10.89
N ALA A 258 3.25 10.66 -11.11
CA ALA A 258 2.60 9.41 -10.75
C ALA A 258 3.19 8.19 -11.48
N TYR A 259 3.50 8.31 -12.77
CA TYR A 259 4.19 7.24 -13.51
C TYR A 259 5.61 6.98 -12.99
N LEU A 260 6.35 8.02 -12.59
CA LEU A 260 7.65 7.87 -11.95
C LEU A 260 7.53 7.11 -10.62
N TRP A 261 6.54 7.42 -9.79
CA TRP A 261 6.27 6.69 -8.55
C TRP A 261 5.98 5.22 -8.80
N GLN A 262 5.15 4.93 -9.82
CA GLN A 262 4.79 3.57 -10.18
C GLN A 262 6.03 2.77 -10.65
N ALA A 263 6.87 3.37 -11.49
CA ALA A 263 8.10 2.77 -12.01
C ALA A 263 9.14 2.53 -10.90
N PHE A 264 9.38 3.54 -10.06
CA PHE A 264 10.28 3.45 -8.91
C PHE A 264 9.85 2.34 -7.96
N THR A 265 8.59 2.35 -7.53
CA THR A 265 8.08 1.40 -6.55
C THR A 265 8.14 -0.03 -7.07
N ALA A 266 7.78 -0.26 -8.34
CA ALA A 266 7.85 -1.59 -8.94
C ALA A 266 9.28 -2.14 -8.99
N GLU A 267 10.27 -1.29 -9.29
CA GLU A 267 11.68 -1.68 -9.32
C GLU A 267 12.22 -1.95 -7.91
N GLN A 268 11.89 -1.11 -6.93
CA GLN A 268 12.29 -1.30 -5.54
C GLN A 268 11.71 -2.59 -4.95
N MET A 269 10.44 -2.91 -5.24
CA MET A 269 9.80 -4.17 -4.82
C MET A 269 10.48 -5.39 -5.45
N TYR A 270 10.83 -5.30 -6.74
CA TYR A 270 11.54 -6.37 -7.43
C TYR A 270 12.94 -6.61 -6.85
N ARG A 271 13.73 -5.55 -6.61
CA ARG A 271 15.07 -5.64 -5.99
C ARG A 271 15.00 -6.19 -4.56
N ASN A 272 13.90 -5.95 -3.85
CA ASN A 272 13.60 -6.54 -2.54
C ASN A 272 13.11 -8.00 -2.61
N LYS A 273 13.10 -8.63 -3.79
CA LYS A 273 12.65 -10.01 -4.02
C LYS A 273 11.17 -10.24 -3.68
N LEU A 274 10.32 -9.21 -3.75
CA LEU A 274 8.89 -9.28 -3.43
C LEU A 274 7.98 -9.29 -4.66
N GLY A 275 8.57 -9.62 -5.82
CA GLY A 275 7.93 -9.48 -7.12
C GLY A 275 7.86 -8.02 -7.57
N ARG A 276 7.64 -7.83 -8.87
CA ARG A 276 7.55 -6.49 -9.48
C ARG A 276 6.15 -5.90 -9.28
N ARG A 277 5.79 -5.65 -8.02
CA ARG A 277 4.48 -5.15 -7.60
C ARG A 277 4.49 -3.65 -7.35
N THR A 278 3.37 -2.99 -7.67
CA THR A 278 3.14 -1.56 -7.46
C THR A 278 1.63 -1.28 -7.50
N PHE A 279 1.21 -0.10 -7.08
CA PHE A 279 -0.18 0.33 -7.22
C PHE A 279 -0.52 0.67 -8.68
N ARG A 280 -1.77 0.45 -9.06
CA ARG A 280 -2.31 0.91 -10.36
C ARG A 280 -3.02 2.25 -10.21
N PHE A 281 -3.31 2.89 -11.34
CA PHE A 281 -4.18 4.06 -11.42
C PHE A 281 -5.53 3.69 -12.04
N GLU A 282 -6.55 4.54 -11.83
CA GLU A 282 -7.69 4.61 -12.75
C GLU A 282 -7.19 5.21 -14.06
N GLU A 283 -7.64 4.65 -15.19
CA GLU A 283 -7.23 5.13 -16.52
C GLU A 283 -8.44 5.60 -17.32
N GLU A 284 -8.21 6.57 -18.20
CA GLU A 284 -9.19 7.11 -19.12
C GLU A 284 -8.62 7.19 -20.54
N TRP A 285 -9.49 7.11 -21.55
CA TRP A 285 -9.10 7.21 -22.96
C TRP A 285 -9.10 8.67 -23.41
N ILE A 286 -7.93 9.27 -23.51
CA ILE A 286 -7.72 10.70 -23.81
C ILE A 286 -6.55 10.90 -24.77
N THR A 287 -6.33 12.12 -25.24
CA THR A 287 -5.10 12.45 -25.99
C THR A 287 -3.89 12.15 -25.13
N GLY A 288 -2.94 11.39 -25.70
CA GLY A 288 -1.73 10.95 -25.01
C GLY A 288 -0.92 12.14 -24.51
N THR A 289 -0.47 12.04 -23.26
CA THR A 289 0.34 13.08 -22.61
C THR A 289 1.74 12.61 -22.25
N SER A 290 2.02 11.32 -22.41
CA SER A 290 3.28 10.71 -22.01
C SER A 290 4.47 11.02 -22.95
N ASN A 291 4.22 11.61 -24.13
CA ASN A 291 5.23 12.09 -25.07
C ASN A 291 4.73 13.31 -25.87
N TYR A 292 5.64 14.04 -26.49
CA TYR A 292 5.29 15.25 -27.25
C TYR A 292 4.48 14.96 -28.52
N ARG A 293 4.88 13.91 -29.26
CA ARG A 293 4.33 13.60 -30.59
C ARG A 293 2.85 13.27 -30.53
N ASP A 294 2.41 12.53 -29.52
CA ASP A 294 1.00 12.18 -29.38
C ASP A 294 0.13 13.38 -29.02
N ARG A 295 0.67 14.33 -28.25
CA ARG A 295 -0.02 15.58 -27.97
C ARG A 295 -0.18 16.43 -29.23
N GLU A 296 0.89 16.57 -30.01
CA GLU A 296 0.89 17.34 -31.25
C GLU A 296 0.00 16.70 -32.34
N ALA A 297 0.01 15.38 -32.44
CA ALA A 297 -0.78 14.62 -33.41
C ALA A 297 -2.21 14.32 -32.95
N GLY A 298 -2.55 14.57 -31.68
CA GLY A 298 -3.84 14.20 -31.10
C GLY A 298 -4.04 12.69 -30.93
N THR A 299 -2.96 11.89 -30.88
CA THR A 299 -3.04 10.43 -30.73
C THR A 299 -3.68 10.08 -29.39
N MET A 300 -4.75 9.30 -29.42
CA MET A 300 -5.45 8.88 -28.21
C MET A 300 -4.76 7.68 -27.54
N ARG A 301 -4.72 7.67 -26.20
CA ARG A 301 -4.19 6.59 -25.37
C ARG A 301 -5.01 6.41 -24.10
N SER A 302 -4.89 5.22 -23.50
CA SER A 302 -5.28 5.02 -22.11
C SER A 302 -4.22 5.69 -21.24
N GLU A 303 -4.60 6.67 -20.42
CA GLU A 303 -3.70 7.46 -19.55
C GLU A 303 -4.26 7.48 -18.12
N ALA A 304 -3.41 7.62 -17.11
CA ALA A 304 -3.87 7.74 -15.72
C ALA A 304 -4.77 8.97 -15.57
N LYS A 305 -5.97 8.76 -15.03
CA LYS A 305 -6.99 9.80 -14.88
C LYS A 305 -6.60 10.76 -13.78
N ILE A 306 -6.73 12.06 -14.06
CA ILE A 306 -6.57 13.12 -13.07
C ILE A 306 -7.93 13.73 -12.80
N HIS A 307 -8.46 13.52 -11.60
CA HIS A 307 -9.71 14.12 -11.15
C HIS A 307 -9.48 15.57 -10.75
N VAL A 308 -10.20 16.51 -11.36
CA VAL A 308 -10.13 17.93 -11.00
C VAL A 308 -11.32 18.26 -10.10
N ILE A 309 -11.04 18.66 -8.86
CA ILE A 309 -12.06 18.96 -7.85
C ILE A 309 -11.97 20.44 -7.45
N ARG A 310 -13.08 21.15 -7.59
CA ARG A 310 -13.25 22.50 -7.03
C ARG A 310 -13.65 22.37 -5.55
N SER A 311 -12.81 22.88 -4.66
CA SER A 311 -13.03 22.87 -3.22
C SER A 311 -14.23 23.74 -2.84
N SER A 312 -14.89 23.42 -1.74
CA SER A 312 -15.86 24.32 -1.10
C SER A 312 -15.24 25.64 -0.59
N LYS A 313 -13.92 25.67 -0.40
CA LYS A 313 -13.13 26.81 0.08
C LYS A 313 -12.64 27.70 -1.07
N THR A 314 -12.44 28.99 -0.79
CA THR A 314 -11.74 29.92 -1.69
C THR A 314 -10.23 29.75 -1.63
N VAL A 315 -9.52 30.25 -2.63
CA VAL A 315 -8.06 30.35 -2.63
C VAL A 315 -7.56 31.10 -1.41
N ALA A 316 -8.22 32.20 -1.02
CA ALA A 316 -7.85 32.98 0.16
C ALA A 316 -7.99 32.17 1.46
N GLU A 317 -9.04 31.35 1.60
CA GLU A 317 -9.22 30.46 2.75
C GLU A 317 -8.15 29.36 2.79
N LEU A 318 -7.81 28.76 1.64
CA LEU A 318 -6.78 27.72 1.53
C LEU A 318 -5.37 28.25 1.80
N ARG A 319 -5.08 29.50 1.40
CA ARG A 319 -3.77 30.16 1.58
C ARG A 319 -3.63 30.92 2.90
N HIS A 320 -4.62 30.88 3.79
CA HIS A 320 -4.57 31.61 5.05
C HIS A 320 -3.38 31.16 5.92
N LEU A 321 -2.65 32.09 6.54
CA LEU A 321 -1.44 31.80 7.31
C LEU A 321 -1.68 30.84 8.50
N ASP A 322 -2.83 30.94 9.17
CA ASP A 322 -3.17 30.00 10.26
C ASP A 322 -3.37 28.57 9.80
N VAL A 323 -3.68 28.38 8.50
CA VAL A 323 -3.95 27.09 7.87
C VAL A 323 -2.67 26.48 7.29
N ALA A 324 -1.66 27.30 6.98
CA ALA A 324 -0.38 26.85 6.45
C ALA A 324 0.34 25.93 7.45
N GLN A 325 0.63 24.70 7.03
CA GLN A 325 1.25 23.68 7.90
C GLN A 325 2.62 24.12 8.43
N GLN A 326 3.37 24.86 7.61
CA GLN A 326 4.71 25.37 7.94
C GLN A 326 4.70 26.51 8.97
N ASN A 327 3.54 27.11 9.27
CA ASN A 327 3.44 28.17 10.27
C ASN A 327 3.40 27.60 11.69
N GLU A 328 4.52 27.66 12.42
CA GLU A 328 4.58 27.18 13.81
C GLU A 328 3.57 27.86 14.74
N ASN A 329 3.21 29.13 14.44
CA ASN A 329 2.24 29.91 15.21
C ASN A 329 0.79 29.74 14.72
N GLY A 330 0.56 28.94 13.67
CA GLY A 330 -0.77 28.75 13.09
C GLY A 330 -1.69 27.96 14.01
N ALA A 331 -2.89 28.49 14.27
CA ALA A 331 -3.88 27.81 15.12
C ALA A 331 -4.65 26.68 14.40
N ARG A 332 -4.53 26.56 13.07
CA ARG A 332 -5.39 25.72 12.20
C ARG A 332 -4.59 24.87 11.20
N ARG A 333 -3.37 24.49 11.56
CA ARG A 333 -2.39 23.78 10.68
C ARG A 333 -2.86 22.43 10.13
N GLY A 334 -3.91 21.83 10.71
CA GLY A 334 -4.52 20.57 10.27
C GLY A 334 -5.72 20.73 9.33
N ASP A 335 -6.16 21.96 9.07
CA ASP A 335 -7.42 22.21 8.36
C ASP A 335 -7.37 21.82 6.88
N LEU A 336 -6.21 21.97 6.19
CA LEU A 336 -6.07 21.58 4.78
C LEU A 336 -6.40 20.11 4.54
N PHE A 337 -5.95 19.23 5.43
CA PHE A 337 -6.26 17.80 5.36
C PHE A 337 -7.76 17.55 5.54
N SER A 338 -8.39 18.25 6.48
CA SER A 338 -9.82 18.13 6.72
C SER A 338 -10.64 18.63 5.53
N PHE A 339 -10.27 19.77 4.93
CA PHE A 339 -10.93 20.32 3.75
C PHE A 339 -10.81 19.38 2.55
N ALA A 340 -9.59 18.91 2.25
CA ALA A 340 -9.38 17.96 1.17
C ALA A 340 -10.14 16.65 1.40
N SER A 341 -10.16 16.13 2.63
CA SER A 341 -10.91 14.92 2.98
C SER A 341 -12.41 15.08 2.72
N GLU A 342 -12.99 16.21 3.12
CA GLU A 342 -14.41 16.51 2.91
C GLU A 342 -14.75 16.63 1.41
N ASP A 343 -13.99 17.42 0.66
CA ASP A 343 -14.21 17.62 -0.77
C ASP A 343 -14.04 16.32 -1.57
N VAL A 344 -13.03 15.51 -1.24
CA VAL A 344 -12.80 14.19 -1.86
C VAL A 344 -13.94 13.21 -1.53
N LYS A 345 -14.40 13.15 -0.27
CA LYS A 345 -15.55 12.31 0.12
C LYS A 345 -16.82 12.74 -0.60
N ASN A 346 -17.05 14.04 -0.75
CA ASN A 346 -18.21 14.58 -1.46
C ASN A 346 -18.17 14.26 -2.95
N TYR A 347 -16.97 14.21 -3.55
CA TYR A 347 -16.79 13.85 -4.96
C TYR A 347 -16.97 12.35 -5.21
N PHE A 348 -16.25 11.48 -4.49
CA PHE A 348 -16.27 10.04 -4.72
C PHE A 348 -17.47 9.32 -4.07
N LYS A 349 -18.03 9.88 -3.00
CA LYS A 349 -19.17 9.32 -2.24
C LYS A 349 -19.01 7.82 -1.92
N PRO A 350 -17.88 7.40 -1.30
CA PRO A 350 -17.63 5.99 -1.04
C PRO A 350 -18.71 5.40 -0.13
N GLN A 351 -19.22 4.23 -0.48
CA GLN A 351 -20.14 3.48 0.38
C GLN A 351 -19.37 2.74 1.50
N PRO A 352 -20.03 2.37 2.61
CA PRO A 352 -19.41 1.56 3.65
C PRO A 352 -18.71 0.32 3.07
N GLY A 353 -17.44 0.13 3.43
CA GLY A 353 -16.59 -0.96 2.91
C GLY A 353 -15.91 -0.69 1.56
N GLN A 354 -16.26 0.40 0.84
CA GLN A 354 -15.57 0.80 -0.38
C GLN A 354 -14.39 1.74 -0.07
N LYS A 355 -13.29 1.15 0.38
CA LYS A 355 -12.07 1.93 0.67
C LYS A 355 -11.50 2.57 -0.59
N GLN A 356 -11.32 3.88 -0.56
CA GLN A 356 -10.68 4.71 -1.58
C GLN A 356 -9.27 5.09 -1.13
N TYR A 357 -8.34 5.08 -2.08
CA TYR A 357 -6.97 5.52 -1.92
C TYR A 357 -6.78 6.73 -2.82
N VAL A 358 -6.65 7.91 -2.25
CA VAL A 358 -6.68 9.17 -3.00
C VAL A 358 -5.47 10.01 -2.65
N THR A 359 -4.68 10.39 -3.66
CA THR A 359 -3.63 11.40 -3.49
C THR A 359 -4.05 12.71 -4.15
N VAL A 360 -3.83 13.82 -3.46
CA VAL A 360 -4.32 15.15 -3.82
C VAL A 360 -3.13 16.10 -3.99
N LEU A 361 -3.01 16.66 -5.18
CA LEU A 361 -2.21 17.85 -5.43
C LEU A 361 -3.04 19.11 -5.15
N LEU A 362 -2.66 19.89 -4.15
CA LEU A 362 -3.25 21.19 -3.84
C LEU A 362 -2.69 22.21 -4.84
N LEU A 363 -3.47 22.54 -5.86
CA LEU A 363 -3.01 23.36 -6.99
C LEU A 363 -2.66 24.78 -6.58
N ASP A 364 -3.41 25.33 -5.63
CA ASP A 364 -3.25 26.71 -5.17
C ASP A 364 -2.15 26.88 -4.12
N ALA A 365 -1.23 25.93 -3.94
CA ALA A 365 -0.05 26.18 -3.11
C ALA A 365 0.72 27.38 -3.68
N HIS A 366 1.21 28.26 -2.80
CA HIS A 366 1.81 29.53 -3.19
C HIS A 366 2.96 29.95 -2.28
N TRP A 367 4.05 30.39 -2.89
CA TRP A 367 5.19 31.01 -2.25
C TRP A 367 4.86 32.43 -1.80
N GLU A 368 4.55 32.57 -0.52
CA GLU A 368 4.30 33.87 0.11
C GLU A 368 5.64 34.44 0.60
N LYS A 369 6.17 35.39 -0.17
CA LYS A 369 7.51 35.95 0.03
C LYS A 369 7.64 36.75 1.32
N GLN A 370 6.60 37.42 1.79
CA GLN A 370 6.70 38.32 2.95
C GLN A 370 6.97 37.55 4.25
N HIS A 371 6.36 36.37 4.38
CA HIS A 371 6.51 35.46 5.53
C HIS A 371 7.49 34.32 5.24
N ASN A 372 8.09 34.28 4.05
CA ASN A 372 9.04 33.25 3.61
C ASN A 372 8.46 31.83 3.79
N MET A 373 7.22 31.64 3.32
CA MET A 373 6.43 30.45 3.62
C MET A 373 5.61 29.98 2.41
N ILE A 374 5.39 28.67 2.30
CA ILE A 374 4.47 28.11 1.32
C ILE A 374 3.07 28.03 1.95
N THR A 375 2.14 28.84 1.44
CA THR A 375 0.72 28.83 1.81
C THR A 375 -0.06 27.87 0.90
N GLY A 376 -1.23 27.37 1.33
CA GLY A 376 -2.00 26.40 0.55
C GLY A 376 -1.31 25.04 0.36
N HIS A 377 -0.26 24.78 1.13
CA HIS A 377 0.52 23.54 1.13
C HIS A 377 0.43 22.85 2.49
N ALA A 378 0.25 21.53 2.45
CA ALA A 378 0.55 20.63 3.54
C ALA A 378 1.07 19.32 2.94
N ALA A 379 2.02 18.70 3.60
CA ALA A 379 2.49 17.35 3.33
C ALA A 379 1.96 16.46 4.47
N LEU A 380 0.88 15.73 4.18
CA LEU A 380 0.21 14.86 5.14
C LEU A 380 -0.40 13.65 4.42
N GLY A 381 -0.18 12.47 4.97
CA GLY A 381 -0.77 11.23 4.50
C GLY A 381 -1.32 10.34 5.62
N GLY A 382 -2.24 9.46 5.26
CA GLY A 382 -2.87 8.48 6.14
C GLY A 382 -4.39 8.50 6.00
N GLY A 383 -5.11 7.94 6.97
CA GLY A 383 -6.57 7.95 6.93
C GLY A 383 -7.19 6.81 7.72
N GLY A 384 -8.52 6.77 7.71
CA GLY A 384 -9.31 5.81 8.46
C GLY A 384 -10.65 5.54 7.77
N GLY A 385 -11.23 4.37 8.01
CA GLY A 385 -12.47 3.95 7.36
C GLY A 385 -12.31 3.81 5.85
N GLU A 386 -13.21 4.45 5.10
CA GLU A 386 -13.38 4.35 3.66
C GLU A 386 -12.45 5.26 2.85
N LEU A 387 -11.68 6.16 3.48
CA LEU A 387 -10.76 7.04 2.75
C LEU A 387 -9.35 7.02 3.37
N GLN A 388 -8.38 6.64 2.54
CA GLN A 388 -6.96 6.86 2.74
C GLN A 388 -6.53 8.01 1.83
N LEU A 389 -5.93 9.05 2.41
CA LEU A 389 -5.68 10.33 1.77
C LEU A 389 -4.21 10.73 1.92
N ALA A 390 -3.62 11.23 0.83
CA ALA A 390 -2.35 11.94 0.84
C ALA A 390 -2.61 13.32 0.22
N ILE A 391 -2.05 14.38 0.81
CA ILE A 391 -2.11 15.73 0.26
C ILE A 391 -0.71 16.31 0.14
N PHE A 392 -0.46 17.04 -0.94
CA PHE A 392 0.79 17.75 -1.19
C PHE A 392 0.56 18.97 -2.07
N GLY A 393 1.30 20.06 -1.85
CA GLY A 393 1.17 21.30 -2.63
C GLY A 393 1.83 21.27 -4.01
N SER A 394 1.41 22.19 -4.88
CA SER A 394 1.97 22.42 -6.22
C SER A 394 3.26 23.26 -6.26
N GLN A 395 3.85 23.61 -5.12
CA GLN A 395 4.92 24.62 -5.04
C GLN A 395 6.18 24.29 -5.86
N ALA A 396 6.44 23.01 -6.11
CA ALA A 396 7.57 22.53 -6.91
C ALA A 396 7.18 22.12 -8.34
N LEU A 397 5.92 22.28 -8.72
CA LEU A 397 5.35 21.68 -9.93
C LEU A 397 5.99 22.22 -11.22
N GLN A 398 6.50 23.46 -11.25
CA GLN A 398 7.20 23.97 -12.44
C GLN A 398 8.38 23.09 -12.87
N SER A 399 9.06 22.46 -11.90
CA SER A 399 10.27 21.67 -12.13
C SER A 399 9.99 20.24 -12.55
N TYR A 400 8.72 19.81 -12.56
CA TYR A 400 8.38 18.43 -12.89
C TYR A 400 8.46 18.20 -14.41
N PRO A 401 8.84 16.99 -14.84
CA PRO A 401 8.67 16.59 -16.23
C PRO A 401 7.17 16.45 -16.54
N SER A 402 6.77 16.82 -17.75
CA SER A 402 5.41 16.68 -18.27
C SER A 402 5.26 15.53 -19.27
N THR A 403 6.38 15.01 -19.78
CA THR A 403 6.47 13.84 -20.68
C THR A 403 7.68 12.96 -20.31
N LEU A 404 7.81 11.77 -20.90
CA LEU A 404 8.95 10.88 -20.67
C LEU A 404 10.29 11.49 -21.12
N GLU A 405 10.29 12.24 -22.21
CA GLU A 405 11.47 12.90 -22.77
C GLU A 405 11.99 14.02 -21.86
N GLU A 406 11.14 14.58 -21.01
CA GLU A 406 11.51 15.63 -20.06
C GLU A 406 12.10 15.08 -18.74
N VAL A 407 12.05 13.77 -18.49
CA VAL A 407 12.49 13.19 -17.21
C VAL A 407 13.97 13.48 -16.93
N VAL A 408 14.86 13.16 -17.88
CA VAL A 408 16.30 13.44 -17.73
C VAL A 408 16.57 14.95 -17.68
N PRO A 409 16.03 15.79 -18.58
CA PRO A 409 16.16 17.24 -18.49
C PRO A 409 15.70 17.84 -17.15
N ALA A 410 14.54 17.43 -16.63
CA ALA A 410 14.01 17.93 -15.36
C ALA A 410 14.94 17.59 -14.18
N PHE A 411 15.44 16.36 -14.16
CA PHE A 411 16.37 15.89 -13.12
C PHE A 411 17.84 16.28 -13.34
N SER A 412 18.13 17.06 -14.38
CA SER A 412 19.47 17.59 -14.67
C SER A 412 19.50 19.12 -14.78
N ASP A 413 18.38 19.80 -14.56
CA ASP A 413 18.28 21.26 -14.68
C ASP A 413 18.89 21.97 -13.46
N CYS A 414 20.10 22.48 -13.64
CA CYS A 414 20.84 23.26 -12.65
C CYS A 414 20.42 24.73 -12.54
N THR A 415 19.36 25.17 -13.23
CA THR A 415 18.86 26.54 -13.10
C THR A 415 18.59 26.86 -11.63
N THR A 416 19.19 27.95 -11.14
CA THR A 416 19.06 28.38 -9.74
C THR A 416 17.63 28.80 -9.43
N THR A 417 17.16 28.42 -8.24
CA THR A 417 15.82 28.79 -7.76
C THR A 417 15.72 30.29 -7.51
N ASP A 418 14.79 30.95 -8.21
CA ASP A 418 14.50 32.37 -8.02
C ASP A 418 13.40 32.56 -6.97
N THR A 419 13.83 32.88 -5.74
CA THR A 419 12.93 33.09 -4.58
C THR A 419 12.09 34.35 -4.65
N ASN A 420 12.18 35.12 -5.74
CA ASN A 420 11.19 36.15 -6.06
C ASN A 420 9.86 35.56 -6.54
N PHE A 421 9.86 34.34 -7.07
CA PHE A 421 8.68 33.72 -7.68
C PHE A 421 8.32 32.36 -7.09
N VAL A 422 9.31 31.59 -6.62
CA VAL A 422 9.11 30.20 -6.18
C VAL A 422 9.88 29.87 -4.90
N ALA A 423 9.42 28.86 -4.16
CA ALA A 423 10.04 28.48 -2.90
C ALA A 423 11.36 27.69 -3.10
N ASN A 424 12.37 27.99 -2.27
CA ASN A 424 13.43 27.04 -1.94
C ASN A 424 12.98 26.22 -0.73
N ASP A 425 12.06 25.28 -0.99
CA ASP A 425 11.41 24.44 0.01
C ASP A 425 12.43 23.71 0.89
N CYS A 426 12.23 23.80 2.21
CA CYS A 426 13.13 23.35 3.27
C CYS A 426 14.61 23.75 3.12
N ASN A 427 14.92 24.79 2.33
CA ASN A 427 16.28 25.18 1.94
C ASN A 427 17.08 24.06 1.24
N GLU A 428 16.38 23.15 0.56
CA GLU A 428 16.97 21.97 -0.09
C GLU A 428 16.71 21.88 -1.59
N SER A 429 16.08 22.91 -2.15
CA SER A 429 15.71 23.03 -3.56
C SER A 429 16.29 24.30 -4.16
N GLY A 430 17.61 24.50 -4.00
CA GLY A 430 18.33 25.66 -4.55
C GLY A 430 18.50 25.65 -6.06
N SER A 431 18.14 24.56 -6.73
CA SER A 431 18.06 24.43 -8.19
C SER A 431 16.81 23.64 -8.62
N ASN A 432 16.43 23.76 -9.89
CA ASN A 432 15.22 23.13 -10.42
C ASN A 432 15.22 21.59 -10.27
N TRP A 433 16.33 20.90 -10.52
CA TRP A 433 16.38 19.44 -10.34
C TRP A 433 16.23 19.03 -8.86
N GLU A 434 16.77 19.83 -7.94
CA GLU A 434 16.59 19.61 -6.50
C GLU A 434 15.13 19.87 -6.09
N ALA A 435 14.47 20.88 -6.67
CA ALA A 435 13.04 21.12 -6.49
C ALA A 435 12.17 19.97 -7.05
N ALA A 436 12.53 19.40 -8.20
CA ALA A 436 11.84 18.25 -8.77
C ALA A 436 11.92 17.03 -7.85
N ASN A 437 13.10 16.76 -7.27
CA ASN A 437 13.28 15.71 -6.26
C ASN A 437 12.42 15.93 -5.03
N ILE A 438 12.47 17.13 -4.44
CA ILE A 438 11.68 17.46 -3.25
C ILE A 438 10.20 17.28 -3.53
N GLY A 439 9.68 17.87 -4.60
CA GLY A 439 8.26 17.79 -4.90
C GLY A 439 7.78 16.38 -5.22
N ILE A 440 8.40 15.70 -6.19
CA ILE A 440 7.98 14.36 -6.62
C ILE A 440 8.19 13.35 -5.48
N GLY A 441 9.31 13.48 -4.77
CA GLY A 441 9.73 12.58 -3.72
C GLY A 441 8.98 12.73 -2.40
N ALA A 442 8.80 13.97 -1.91
CA ALA A 442 8.03 14.20 -0.69
C ALA A 442 6.54 13.89 -0.90
N HIS A 443 5.98 14.12 -2.09
CA HIS A 443 4.63 13.65 -2.38
C HIS A 443 4.54 12.12 -2.39
N LEU A 444 5.59 11.41 -2.87
CA LEU A 444 5.65 9.94 -2.75
C LEU A 444 5.73 9.46 -1.29
N HIS A 445 6.39 10.21 -0.41
CA HIS A 445 6.39 9.96 1.04
C HIS A 445 4.97 10.00 1.61
N GLU A 446 4.16 11.00 1.24
CA GLU A 446 2.76 11.07 1.69
C GLU A 446 1.91 9.94 1.10
N VAL A 447 2.18 9.53 -0.14
CA VAL A 447 1.57 8.33 -0.73
C VAL A 447 1.95 7.07 0.05
N GLY A 448 3.17 7.00 0.59
CA GLY A 448 3.60 5.93 1.49
C GLY A 448 2.78 5.86 2.78
N HIS A 449 2.55 7.00 3.44
CA HIS A 449 1.65 7.09 4.60
C HIS A 449 0.22 6.65 4.26
N LEU A 450 -0.32 7.06 3.11
CA LEU A 450 -1.62 6.62 2.60
C LEU A 450 -1.71 5.10 2.45
N PHE A 451 -0.60 4.42 2.13
CA PHE A 451 -0.52 2.95 2.04
C PHE A 451 -0.12 2.26 3.36
N GLY A 452 -0.05 3.01 4.47
CA GLY A 452 0.17 2.47 5.81
C GLY A 452 1.63 2.34 6.23
N CYS A 453 2.55 2.98 5.52
CA CYS A 453 3.95 3.04 5.94
C CYS A 453 4.13 4.15 6.98
N PRO A 454 4.70 3.87 8.17
CA PRO A 454 5.12 4.90 9.12
C PRO A 454 6.48 5.50 8.69
N HIS A 455 6.96 6.50 9.43
CA HIS A 455 8.36 6.92 9.29
C HIS A 455 9.33 5.78 9.59
N GLN A 456 10.47 5.81 8.91
CA GLN A 456 11.54 4.82 9.02
C GLN A 456 12.88 5.52 9.27
N GLU A 457 13.94 4.76 9.51
CA GLU A 457 15.30 5.27 9.71
C GLU A 457 16.01 5.71 8.42
N ASN A 458 15.52 5.27 7.25
CA ASN A 458 16.04 5.63 5.94
C ASN A 458 14.95 5.42 4.87
N GLY A 459 15.29 5.71 3.62
CA GLY A 459 14.42 5.55 2.46
C GLY A 459 13.42 6.70 2.29
N VAL A 460 12.44 6.48 1.41
CA VAL A 460 11.39 7.46 1.10
C VAL A 460 10.63 7.88 2.36
N MET A 461 10.35 6.97 3.29
CA MET A 461 9.62 7.27 4.53
C MET A 461 10.44 8.05 5.58
N LEU A 462 11.66 8.47 5.25
CA LEU A 462 12.39 9.50 5.96
C LEU A 462 12.55 10.72 5.06
N ARG A 463 13.67 10.81 4.36
CA ARG A 463 14.02 11.96 3.51
C ARG A 463 14.98 11.62 2.38
N ASP A 464 15.20 10.33 2.08
CA ASP A 464 16.13 9.93 1.02
C ASP A 464 15.61 10.32 -0.37
N TYR A 465 14.33 10.69 -0.46
CA TYR A 465 13.68 11.16 -1.69
C TYR A 465 14.33 12.42 -2.29
N VAL A 466 15.19 13.12 -1.55
CA VAL A 466 16.05 14.20 -2.06
C VAL A 466 17.08 13.76 -3.11
N MET A 467 17.23 12.44 -3.29
CA MET A 467 18.06 11.75 -4.27
C MET A 467 17.21 10.87 -5.22
N LEU A 468 15.89 11.10 -5.32
CA LEU A 468 14.99 10.28 -6.15
C LEU A 468 15.39 10.25 -7.63
N ASN A 469 15.94 11.35 -8.16
CA ASN A 469 16.45 11.48 -9.53
C ASN A 469 17.42 10.36 -9.90
N ARG A 470 18.19 9.86 -8.93
CA ARG A 470 19.17 8.81 -9.13
C ARG A 470 18.55 7.53 -9.66
N SER A 471 17.28 7.25 -9.41
CA SER A 471 16.58 6.08 -9.99
C SER A 471 16.24 6.24 -11.49
N PHE A 472 16.38 7.44 -12.05
CA PHE A 472 15.98 7.78 -13.41
C PHE A 472 17.12 8.34 -14.27
N THR A 473 18.21 8.78 -13.64
CA THR A 473 19.40 9.32 -14.34
C THR A 473 20.65 8.48 -14.06
N THR A 474 21.59 8.51 -15.00
CA THR A 474 22.91 7.87 -14.88
C THR A 474 23.97 8.79 -14.29
N ARG A 475 23.69 10.10 -14.26
CA ARG A 475 24.54 11.09 -13.61
C ARG A 475 23.71 12.02 -12.75
N GLU A 476 24.28 12.36 -11.59
CA GLU A 476 23.79 13.44 -10.74
C GLU A 476 24.53 14.73 -11.12
N PRO A 477 23.82 15.85 -11.32
CA PRO A 477 24.43 17.15 -11.55
C PRO A 477 24.99 17.77 -10.25
N TYR A 478 25.52 19.00 -10.33
CA TYR A 478 25.94 19.74 -9.13
C TYR A 478 24.75 19.96 -8.17
N SER A 479 24.92 19.60 -6.90
CA SER A 479 23.94 19.83 -5.83
C SER A 479 24.27 21.10 -5.08
N THR A 480 23.36 22.07 -5.09
CA THR A 480 23.48 23.30 -4.31
C THR A 480 23.31 23.02 -2.81
N ARG A 481 22.43 22.06 -2.46
CA ARG A 481 22.18 21.62 -1.08
C ARG A 481 23.45 21.08 -0.41
N THR A 482 24.16 20.18 -1.09
CA THR A 482 25.32 19.48 -0.52
C THR A 482 26.67 20.04 -0.96
N ARG A 483 26.67 20.99 -1.91
CA ARG A 483 27.85 21.55 -2.57
C ARG A 483 28.73 20.49 -3.25
N SER A 484 28.13 19.36 -3.65
CA SER A 484 28.80 18.26 -4.32
C SER A 484 28.75 18.43 -5.84
N LYS A 485 29.79 17.98 -6.55
CA LYS A 485 29.84 18.02 -8.03
C LYS A 485 28.90 17.03 -8.71
N GLY A 486 28.26 16.13 -7.95
CA GLY A 486 27.58 14.97 -8.51
C GLY A 486 28.56 13.99 -9.16
N GLY A 487 28.07 13.16 -10.07
CA GLY A 487 28.88 12.10 -10.70
C GLY A 487 28.06 10.97 -11.29
N LEU A 488 28.71 9.86 -11.63
CA LEU A 488 28.05 8.62 -12.06
C LEU A 488 27.14 8.10 -10.93
N VAL A 489 25.95 7.65 -11.30
CA VAL A 489 24.94 7.11 -10.38
C VAL A 489 24.69 5.64 -10.72
N LEU A 490 24.97 4.76 -9.77
CA LEU A 490 24.73 3.33 -9.85
C LEU A 490 23.56 2.91 -8.95
N PRO A 491 23.04 1.68 -9.09
CA PRO A 491 21.90 1.21 -8.28
C PRO A 491 22.09 1.34 -6.76
N LYS A 492 23.33 1.26 -6.28
CA LYS A 492 23.67 1.43 -4.84
C LYS A 492 23.52 2.87 -4.34
N ASP A 493 23.49 3.84 -5.24
CA ASP A 493 23.43 5.27 -4.90
C ASP A 493 21.98 5.79 -4.90
N GLU A 494 21.02 4.97 -5.33
CA GLU A 494 19.61 5.32 -5.48
C GLU A 494 18.87 5.44 -4.14
N CYS A 495 17.83 6.28 -4.13
CA CYS A 495 16.81 6.25 -3.08
C CYS A 495 16.12 4.87 -3.05
N THR A 496 15.64 4.45 -1.87
CA THR A 496 14.98 3.16 -1.67
C THR A 496 13.68 3.29 -0.88
N TRP A 497 12.84 2.25 -0.97
CA TRP A 497 11.86 1.97 0.07
C TRP A 497 12.54 1.18 1.19
N HIS A 498 12.30 1.53 2.45
CA HIS A 498 12.82 0.75 3.56
C HIS A 498 12.23 -0.67 3.52
N ARG A 499 12.97 -1.67 4.03
CA ARG A 499 12.55 -3.08 3.98
C ARG A 499 11.15 -3.26 4.58
N LEU A 500 10.88 -2.67 5.74
CA LEU A 500 9.59 -2.72 6.43
C LEU A 500 8.44 -2.11 5.61
N ASP A 501 8.70 -1.13 4.75
CA ASP A 501 7.69 -0.54 3.86
C ASP A 501 7.35 -1.51 2.72
N THR A 502 8.38 -2.16 2.15
CA THR A 502 8.17 -3.16 1.10
C THR A 502 7.37 -4.37 1.61
N LEU A 503 7.56 -4.77 2.87
CA LEU A 503 6.77 -5.83 3.51
C LEU A 503 5.29 -5.41 3.66
N ARG A 504 5.02 -4.15 4.03
CA ARG A 504 3.65 -3.60 4.08
C ARG A 504 3.01 -3.60 2.70
N PHE A 505 3.74 -3.17 1.68
CA PHE A 505 3.25 -3.20 0.31
C PHE A 505 2.94 -4.61 -0.16
N ARG A 506 3.74 -5.63 0.19
CA ARG A 506 3.42 -7.04 -0.15
C ARG A 506 2.03 -7.44 0.35
N SER A 507 1.67 -7.05 1.58
CA SER A 507 0.37 -7.36 2.17
C SER A 507 -0.76 -6.42 1.71
N HIS A 508 -0.46 -5.27 1.11
CA HIS A 508 -1.46 -4.27 0.77
C HIS A 508 -2.27 -4.60 -0.51
N PRO A 509 -3.61 -4.44 -0.54
CA PRO A 509 -4.49 -4.80 -1.68
C PRO A 509 -4.11 -4.14 -3.00
N SER A 510 -3.71 -2.87 -2.97
CA SER A 510 -3.31 -2.15 -4.19
C SER A 510 -2.07 -2.74 -4.89
N PHE A 511 -1.30 -3.58 -4.21
CA PHE A 511 -0.03 -4.15 -4.69
C PHE A 511 -0.11 -5.66 -4.95
N ALA A 512 -1.32 -6.24 -4.97
CA ALA A 512 -1.48 -7.68 -5.23
C ALA A 512 -0.97 -8.04 -6.64
N LEU A 513 -0.31 -9.20 -6.77
CA LEU A 513 -0.02 -9.79 -8.07
C LEU A 513 -1.06 -10.87 -8.40
N PRO A 514 -1.36 -11.13 -9.69
CA PRO A 514 -2.24 -12.23 -10.09
C PRO A 514 -1.76 -13.62 -9.66
N THR A 515 -0.45 -13.76 -9.41
CA THR A 515 0.18 -15.00 -8.92
C THR A 515 0.15 -15.13 -7.40
N ASP A 516 -0.30 -14.12 -6.66
CA ASP A 516 -0.41 -14.20 -5.21
C ASP A 516 -1.52 -15.19 -4.82
N PRO A 517 -1.38 -15.90 -3.68
CA PRO A 517 -2.46 -16.72 -3.16
C PRO A 517 -3.70 -15.85 -2.85
N PRO A 518 -4.91 -16.44 -2.88
CA PRO A 518 -6.12 -15.73 -2.48
C PRO A 518 -5.96 -15.09 -1.11
N ARG A 519 -6.27 -13.80 -1.02
CA ARG A 519 -6.18 -13.05 0.24
C ARG A 519 -7.18 -13.60 1.24
N ALA A 520 -6.70 -13.85 2.45
CA ALA A 520 -7.59 -14.02 3.59
C ALA A 520 -8.21 -12.67 3.95
N ASN A 521 -9.52 -12.67 4.22
CA ASN A 521 -10.23 -11.47 4.68
C ASN A 521 -10.03 -11.22 6.19
N ASP A 522 -9.53 -12.22 6.91
CA ASP A 522 -9.26 -12.13 8.35
C ASP A 522 -7.83 -11.64 8.57
N ASP A 523 -7.73 -10.38 8.99
CA ASP A 523 -6.48 -9.70 9.30
C ASP A 523 -6.07 -9.85 10.77
N SER A 524 -6.91 -10.50 11.59
CA SER A 524 -6.72 -10.57 13.03
C SER A 524 -5.49 -11.40 13.42
N ILE A 525 -4.87 -10.93 14.50
CA ILE A 525 -3.70 -11.54 15.12
C ILE A 525 -4.05 -11.74 16.58
N GLN A 526 -3.73 -12.93 17.09
CA GLN A 526 -3.91 -13.27 18.48
C GLN A 526 -2.58 -13.63 19.11
N VAL A 527 -2.42 -13.21 20.36
CA VAL A 527 -1.19 -13.38 21.13
C VAL A 527 -1.54 -14.09 22.44
N TRP A 528 -1.01 -15.30 22.59
CA TRP A 528 -1.34 -16.24 23.65
C TRP A 528 -0.11 -16.50 24.53
N PRO A 529 -0.03 -15.92 25.75
CA PRO A 529 0.98 -16.35 26.70
C PRO A 529 0.70 -17.79 27.12
N VAL A 530 1.75 -18.61 27.19
CA VAL A 530 1.66 -20.04 27.53
C VAL A 530 2.76 -20.44 28.53
N ASP A 531 2.85 -21.74 28.81
CA ASP A 531 3.86 -22.31 29.72
C ASP A 531 5.29 -21.92 29.31
N ASN A 532 6.22 -22.04 30.28
CA ASN A 532 7.66 -21.81 30.07
C ASN A 532 8.05 -20.39 29.60
N GLY A 533 7.18 -19.40 29.78
CA GLY A 533 7.48 -18.02 29.39
C GLY A 533 7.49 -17.82 27.87
N SER A 534 6.82 -18.72 27.15
CA SER A 534 6.62 -18.61 25.71
C SER A 534 5.31 -17.90 25.39
N VAL A 535 5.24 -17.34 24.18
CA VAL A 535 4.05 -16.75 23.59
C VAL A 535 3.80 -17.45 22.27
N ILE A 536 2.57 -17.92 22.05
CA ILE A 536 2.12 -18.40 20.75
C ILE A 536 1.38 -17.25 20.08
N ILE A 537 1.74 -16.94 18.85
CA ILE A 537 1.04 -15.94 18.02
C ILE A 537 0.32 -16.70 16.90
N THR A 538 -0.95 -16.39 16.69
CA THR A 538 -1.75 -16.99 15.61
C THR A 538 -2.36 -15.92 14.71
N ALA A 539 -2.34 -16.14 13.40
CA ALA A 539 -3.01 -15.30 12.42
C ALA A 539 -3.59 -16.19 11.31
N ALA A 540 -4.87 -16.02 10.98
CA ALA A 540 -5.54 -16.84 9.97
C ALA A 540 -4.91 -16.67 8.57
N SER A 541 -4.53 -15.43 8.23
CA SER A 541 -3.77 -15.10 7.02
C SER A 541 -2.30 -15.53 7.07
N GLY A 542 -1.79 -15.91 8.24
CA GLY A 542 -0.36 -16.05 8.50
C GLY A 542 0.26 -14.78 9.09
N VAL A 543 1.30 -14.98 9.89
CA VAL A 543 2.16 -13.92 10.43
C VAL A 543 3.19 -13.57 9.37
N ALA A 544 3.29 -12.29 9.01
CA ALA A 544 4.18 -11.79 7.97
C ALA A 544 5.53 -11.37 8.54
N PHE A 545 5.52 -10.47 9.53
CA PHE A 545 6.73 -10.01 10.22
C PHE A 545 6.38 -9.44 11.60
N LEU A 546 7.41 -9.26 12.42
CA LEU A 546 7.36 -8.70 13.76
C LEU A 546 8.34 -7.54 13.85
N GLU A 547 7.87 -6.41 14.35
CA GLU A 547 8.69 -5.23 14.70
C GLU A 547 9.02 -5.27 16.20
N ILE A 548 10.26 -4.94 16.56
CA ILE A 548 10.77 -4.95 17.94
C ILE A 548 11.24 -3.54 18.28
N PHE A 549 10.72 -3.02 19.39
CA PHE A 549 11.03 -1.68 19.90
C PHE A 549 11.64 -1.80 21.30
N THR A 550 12.67 -1.00 21.56
CA THR A 550 13.25 -0.83 22.91
C THR A 550 12.79 0.50 23.53
N ASP A 551 12.98 0.66 24.84
CA ASP A 551 12.52 1.84 25.58
C ASP A 551 12.98 3.16 24.95
N GLY A 552 12.04 4.08 24.74
CA GLY A 552 12.31 5.42 24.22
C GLY A 552 12.46 5.51 22.69
N GLU A 553 12.25 4.41 21.97
CA GLU A 553 12.29 4.40 20.50
C GLU A 553 10.90 4.58 19.88
N ASP A 554 10.80 5.55 18.97
CA ASP A 554 9.61 5.74 18.13
C ASP A 554 9.74 5.09 16.74
N LEU A 555 10.97 4.76 16.33
CA LEU A 555 11.30 4.10 15.07
C LEU A 555 11.67 2.63 15.31
N CYS A 556 11.34 1.77 14.35
CA CYS A 556 11.68 0.35 14.41
C CYS A 556 13.05 0.12 13.76
N HIS A 557 14.01 -0.36 14.55
CA HIS A 557 15.36 -0.71 14.08
C HIS A 557 15.58 -2.22 13.93
N TYR A 558 14.73 -3.03 14.56
CA TYR A 558 14.89 -4.48 14.63
C TYR A 558 13.58 -5.18 14.26
N TRP A 559 13.64 -6.15 13.36
CA TRP A 559 12.48 -6.91 12.94
C TRP A 559 12.82 -8.35 12.60
N GLN A 560 11.79 -9.19 12.56
CA GLN A 560 11.88 -10.57 12.14
C GLN A 560 10.84 -10.86 11.07
N GLU A 561 11.26 -11.42 9.94
CA GLU A 561 10.38 -11.86 8.85
C GLU A 561 10.04 -13.35 9.01
N PHE A 562 8.80 -13.74 8.68
CA PHE A 562 8.33 -15.13 8.74
C PHE A 562 7.81 -15.59 7.38
N GLY A 563 7.93 -16.90 7.10
CA GLY A 563 7.40 -17.54 5.89
C GLY A 563 7.77 -16.76 4.62
N ASP A 564 6.97 -16.83 3.56
CA ASP A 564 7.30 -16.07 2.34
C ASP A 564 6.91 -14.58 2.43
N GLY A 565 7.24 -13.95 3.55
CA GLY A 565 7.24 -12.50 3.72
C GLY A 565 8.59 -11.82 3.42
N ASN A 566 9.77 -12.41 3.65
CA ASN A 566 10.45 -13.33 2.72
C ASN A 566 11.55 -14.16 3.44
N GLY A 567 11.24 -14.71 4.62
CA GLY A 567 12.09 -15.56 5.45
C GLY A 567 11.98 -17.06 5.11
N ASN A 568 12.15 -17.42 3.83
CA ASN A 568 12.21 -18.78 3.26
C ASN A 568 11.34 -19.84 3.96
N GLY A 569 10.19 -20.16 3.39
CA GLY A 569 9.36 -21.27 3.85
C GLY A 569 7.87 -21.03 3.66
N PRO A 570 7.02 -22.00 4.05
CA PRO A 570 5.57 -21.85 3.97
C PRO A 570 5.07 -20.73 4.91
N ILE A 571 3.96 -20.09 4.55
CA ILE A 571 3.24 -19.13 5.40
C ILE A 571 2.95 -19.79 6.76
N GLN A 572 3.40 -19.15 7.84
CA GLN A 572 3.22 -19.63 9.20
C GLN A 572 1.98 -18.97 9.83
N ARG A 573 0.93 -19.77 10.05
CA ARG A 573 -0.30 -19.32 10.76
C ARG A 573 -0.16 -19.31 12.27
N GLN A 574 0.86 -19.98 12.77
CA GLN A 574 1.18 -20.06 14.19
C GLN A 574 2.70 -20.01 14.34
N ILE A 575 3.18 -19.10 15.19
CA ILE A 575 4.59 -19.02 15.60
C ILE A 575 4.69 -19.04 17.12
N THR A 576 5.80 -19.54 17.65
CA THR A 576 6.09 -19.52 19.08
C THR A 576 7.32 -18.66 19.30
N LEU A 577 7.25 -17.73 20.24
CA LEU A 577 8.33 -16.82 20.60
C LEU A 577 8.61 -16.90 22.09
N THR A 578 9.88 -16.80 22.45
CA THR A 578 10.32 -16.54 23.83
C THR A 578 10.92 -15.14 23.93
N GLU A 579 11.02 -14.63 25.15
CA GLU A 579 11.71 -13.36 25.38
C GLU A 579 13.19 -13.44 24.95
N GLN A 580 13.81 -14.62 25.11
CA GLN A 580 15.18 -14.86 24.67
C GLN A 580 15.33 -14.77 23.14
N ASP A 581 14.37 -15.29 22.38
CA ASP A 581 14.38 -15.17 20.91
C ASP A 581 14.39 -13.71 20.47
N LEU A 582 13.59 -12.86 21.12
CA LEU A 582 13.55 -11.42 20.85
C LEU A 582 14.85 -10.72 21.25
N ARG A 583 15.38 -11.02 22.44
CA ARG A 583 16.64 -10.42 22.93
C ARG A 583 17.84 -10.82 22.04
N ASN A 584 17.82 -12.01 21.44
CA ASN A 584 18.89 -12.44 20.53
C ASN A 584 18.93 -11.64 19.21
N GLN A 585 17.84 -10.97 18.82
CA GLN A 585 17.80 -10.08 17.66
C GLN A 585 18.41 -8.70 17.95
N LEU A 586 18.65 -8.37 19.23
CA LEU A 586 19.14 -7.06 19.66
C LEU A 586 20.65 -7.07 19.89
N PRO A 587 21.32 -5.92 19.67
CA PRO A 587 22.72 -5.75 20.04
C PRO A 587 22.91 -5.85 21.57
N GLU A 588 24.12 -6.23 22.02
CA GLU A 588 24.40 -6.62 23.40
C GLU A 588 24.01 -5.57 24.44
N ASP A 589 24.22 -4.30 24.14
CA ASP A 589 23.91 -3.13 24.97
C ASP A 589 22.40 -2.94 25.19
N ARG A 590 21.56 -3.41 24.26
CA ARG A 590 20.10 -3.27 24.31
C ARG A 590 19.36 -4.51 24.80
N ARG A 591 20.06 -5.62 25.01
CA ARG A 591 19.45 -6.89 25.46
C ARG A 591 18.79 -6.83 26.83
N LYS A 592 18.95 -5.75 27.61
CA LYS A 592 18.29 -5.56 28.92
C LYS A 592 17.10 -4.59 28.88
N ALA A 593 16.87 -3.90 27.76
CA ALA A 593 15.77 -2.96 27.63
C ALA A 593 14.41 -3.66 27.76
N LYS A 594 13.37 -2.91 28.13
CA LYS A 594 11.99 -3.37 27.98
C LYS A 594 11.67 -3.53 26.50
N LEU A 595 10.88 -4.56 26.20
CA LEU A 595 10.53 -4.92 24.83
C LEU A 595 9.06 -4.64 24.57
N LYS A 596 8.81 -3.79 23.57
CA LYS A 596 7.54 -3.69 22.89
C LYS A 596 7.65 -4.40 21.55
N ILE A 597 6.61 -5.14 21.18
CA ILE A 597 6.54 -5.76 19.85
C ILE A 597 5.27 -5.35 19.10
N SER A 598 5.35 -5.32 17.77
CA SER A 598 4.20 -5.15 16.89
C SER A 598 4.20 -6.24 15.82
N VAL A 599 3.20 -7.12 15.88
CA VAL A 599 3.05 -8.25 14.97
C VAL A 599 2.23 -7.82 13.77
N LYS A 600 2.63 -8.18 12.54
CA LYS A 600 1.86 -7.95 11.31
C LYS A 600 1.41 -9.24 10.64
N SER A 601 0.21 -9.24 10.07
CA SER A 601 -0.37 -10.38 9.34
C SER A 601 -0.32 -10.16 7.82
N PHE A 602 -0.35 -11.24 7.03
CA PHE A 602 -0.38 -11.12 5.57
C PHE A 602 -1.63 -10.43 5.01
N ALA A 603 -2.72 -10.40 5.77
CA ALA A 603 -3.94 -9.66 5.43
C ALA A 603 -3.88 -8.17 5.84
N GLY A 604 -2.75 -7.71 6.40
CA GLY A 604 -2.50 -6.29 6.71
C GLY A 604 -2.88 -5.86 8.13
N GLY A 605 -3.25 -6.80 9.00
CA GLY A 605 -3.59 -6.51 10.39
C GLY A 605 -2.35 -6.34 11.27
N SER A 606 -2.55 -5.75 12.44
CA SER A 606 -1.50 -5.41 13.40
C SER A 606 -1.95 -5.69 14.82
N HIS A 607 -1.06 -6.20 15.66
CA HIS A 607 -1.28 -6.35 17.10
C HIS A 607 -0.05 -5.95 17.89
N ASP A 608 -0.22 -5.02 18.82
CA ASP A 608 0.87 -4.47 19.64
C ASP A 608 0.87 -5.13 21.03
N VAL A 609 2.06 -5.41 21.54
CA VAL A 609 2.30 -5.82 22.93
C VAL A 609 3.28 -4.82 23.54
N ASP A 610 2.77 -3.93 24.39
CA ASP A 610 3.56 -2.82 24.96
C ASP A 610 4.62 -3.26 25.96
N ASP A 611 4.45 -4.43 26.58
CA ASP A 611 5.41 -5.01 27.51
C ASP A 611 5.41 -6.54 27.41
N PHE A 612 6.38 -7.07 26.67
CA PHE A 612 6.49 -8.52 26.46
C PHE A 612 6.78 -9.27 27.77
N ALA A 613 7.61 -8.70 28.64
CA ALA A 613 7.96 -9.32 29.92
C ALA A 613 6.73 -9.39 30.85
N GLN A 614 5.92 -8.33 30.88
CA GLN A 614 4.65 -8.33 31.60
C GLN A 614 3.69 -9.39 31.04
N LEU A 615 3.61 -9.54 29.71
CA LEU A 615 2.75 -10.52 29.05
C LEU A 615 3.08 -11.97 29.46
N VAL A 616 4.37 -12.33 29.60
CA VAL A 616 4.79 -13.69 30.00
C VAL A 616 4.93 -13.87 31.53
N SER A 617 4.73 -12.80 32.30
CA SER A 617 4.85 -12.80 33.75
C SER A 617 3.72 -13.58 34.45
N LYS A 618 3.79 -13.66 35.79
CA LYS A 618 2.71 -14.22 36.61
C LYS A 618 1.38 -13.45 36.46
N ALA A 619 1.39 -12.21 35.98
CA ALA A 619 0.17 -11.42 35.79
C ALA A 619 -0.80 -12.06 34.79
N SER A 620 -0.26 -12.71 33.76
CA SER A 620 -1.05 -13.42 32.75
C SER A 620 -1.37 -14.87 33.15
N LYS A 621 -0.85 -15.37 34.29
CA LYS A 621 -1.06 -16.73 34.76
C LYS A 621 -2.14 -16.78 35.83
N LEU A 622 -2.93 -17.85 35.82
CA LEU A 622 -3.96 -18.15 36.80
C LEU A 622 -3.87 -19.63 37.17
N LYS A 623 -3.98 -19.94 38.47
CA LYS A 623 -4.17 -21.32 38.92
C LYS A 623 -5.66 -21.59 39.08
N LEU A 624 -6.19 -22.50 38.28
CA LEU A 624 -7.59 -22.91 38.36
C LEU A 624 -7.83 -23.72 39.64
N LYS A 625 -9.08 -23.75 40.12
CA LYS A 625 -9.46 -24.48 41.35
C LYS A 625 -9.19 -25.99 41.27
N ASN A 626 -9.18 -26.55 40.05
CA ASN A 626 -8.83 -27.95 39.78
C ASN A 626 -7.30 -28.20 39.74
N GLY A 627 -6.47 -27.19 40.02
CA GLY A 627 -5.01 -27.28 40.04
C GLY A 627 -4.32 -27.02 38.70
N GLN A 628 -5.06 -26.95 37.58
CA GLN A 628 -4.51 -26.64 36.27
C GLN A 628 -4.01 -25.19 36.19
N ILE A 629 -3.00 -24.97 35.35
CA ILE A 629 -2.50 -23.63 35.04
C ILE A 629 -3.24 -23.13 33.80
N ALA A 630 -3.76 -21.92 33.89
CA ALA A 630 -4.40 -21.22 32.81
C ALA A 630 -3.74 -19.86 32.55
N PHE A 631 -3.97 -19.31 31.36
CA PHE A 631 -3.34 -18.09 30.89
C PHE A 631 -4.39 -17.13 30.33
N ARG A 632 -4.27 -15.84 30.67
CA ARG A 632 -5.08 -14.76 30.08
C ARG A 632 -4.46 -14.37 28.75
N SER A 633 -5.24 -14.39 27.67
CA SER A 633 -4.80 -13.88 26.37
C SER A 633 -4.58 -12.36 26.42
N SER A 634 -3.96 -11.83 25.36
CA SER A 634 -4.07 -10.38 25.11
C SER A 634 -5.55 -9.97 24.99
N LYS A 635 -5.88 -8.76 25.44
CA LYS A 635 -7.25 -8.23 25.43
C LYS A 635 -7.50 -7.41 24.17
N LEU A 636 -8.70 -7.53 23.63
CA LEU A 636 -9.28 -6.60 22.68
C LEU A 636 -9.98 -5.45 23.42
N GLY A 637 -10.09 -4.29 22.78
CA GLY A 637 -10.63 -3.07 23.41
C GLY A 637 -9.60 -2.33 24.27
N ALA A 638 -9.82 -1.03 24.51
CA ALA A 638 -8.84 -0.19 25.19
C ALA A 638 -8.80 -0.38 26.72
N SER A 639 -9.85 -0.94 27.33
CA SER A 639 -9.97 -1.08 28.79
C SER A 639 -9.73 0.24 29.56
N GLN A 640 -10.19 1.36 29.00
CA GLN A 640 -9.87 2.73 29.47
C GLN A 640 -11.13 3.61 29.60
N MET A 641 -12.33 3.02 29.58
CA MET A 641 -13.54 3.81 29.80
C MET A 641 -13.62 4.29 31.26
N ASP A 642 -14.26 5.44 31.46
CA ASP A 642 -14.47 5.96 32.81
C ASP A 642 -15.30 4.98 33.65
N GLY A 643 -14.82 4.70 34.86
CA GLY A 643 -15.39 3.69 35.75
C GLY A 643 -15.17 2.23 35.32
N THR A 644 -14.25 1.95 34.39
CA THR A 644 -13.92 0.57 33.98
C THR A 644 -13.41 -0.28 35.14
N GLN A 645 -13.90 -1.51 35.25
CA GLN A 645 -13.51 -2.47 36.28
C GLN A 645 -13.05 -3.78 35.63
N PRO A 646 -11.92 -4.37 36.07
CA PRO A 646 -11.49 -5.67 35.59
C PRO A 646 -12.49 -6.75 36.00
N GLN A 647 -12.79 -7.67 35.08
CA GLN A 647 -13.67 -8.81 35.33
C GLN A 647 -13.08 -10.09 34.76
N GLU A 648 -13.41 -11.21 35.40
CA GLU A 648 -12.95 -12.54 35.02
C GLU A 648 -14.03 -13.57 35.34
N VAL A 649 -14.27 -14.46 34.39
CA VAL A 649 -15.17 -15.60 34.54
C VAL A 649 -14.44 -16.86 34.09
N VAL A 650 -14.08 -17.71 35.05
CA VAL A 650 -13.64 -19.08 34.78
C VAL A 650 -14.87 -19.97 34.72
N PHE A 651 -15.06 -20.65 33.60
CA PHE A 651 -16.23 -21.50 33.40
C PHE A 651 -16.27 -22.62 34.44
N ASP A 652 -17.39 -22.76 35.14
CA ASP A 652 -17.54 -23.85 36.10
C ASP A 652 -17.41 -25.23 35.42
N SER A 653 -17.83 -25.35 34.16
CA SER A 653 -17.66 -26.56 33.33
C SER A 653 -16.19 -26.90 33.02
N SER A 654 -15.28 -25.95 33.15
CA SER A 654 -13.83 -26.18 33.01
C SER A 654 -13.19 -26.65 34.32
N ILE A 655 -13.85 -26.43 35.46
CA ILE A 655 -13.39 -26.85 36.79
C ILE A 655 -14.03 -28.20 37.16
N HIS A 656 -15.33 -28.33 36.91
CA HIS A 656 -16.16 -29.46 37.28
C HIS A 656 -16.60 -30.21 36.01
N GLN A 657 -15.96 -31.35 35.71
CA GLN A 657 -16.24 -32.15 34.51
C GLN A 657 -17.71 -32.61 34.42
N THR A 658 -18.42 -32.68 35.54
CA THR A 658 -19.83 -33.07 35.61
C THR A 658 -20.79 -31.92 35.33
N LYS A 659 -20.30 -30.67 35.20
CA LYS A 659 -21.17 -29.50 35.01
C LYS A 659 -21.16 -29.08 33.55
N LEU A 660 -22.35 -29.04 32.94
CA LEU A 660 -22.49 -28.75 31.51
C LEU A 660 -23.03 -27.34 31.26
N MET A 661 -22.35 -26.59 30.40
CA MET A 661 -22.88 -25.33 29.87
C MET A 661 -23.90 -25.64 28.77
N ILE A 662 -25.10 -25.10 28.91
CA ILE A 662 -26.22 -25.41 28.00
C ILE A 662 -26.59 -24.23 27.11
N GLN A 663 -26.24 -23.01 27.52
CA GLN A 663 -26.65 -21.79 26.84
C GLN A 663 -25.72 -20.64 27.16
N VAL A 664 -25.55 -19.74 26.19
CA VAL A 664 -24.93 -18.43 26.37
C VAL A 664 -25.97 -17.37 26.07
N ARG A 665 -26.17 -16.43 26.99
CA ARG A 665 -27.02 -15.26 26.81
C ARG A 665 -26.15 -14.02 26.64
N VAL A 666 -26.34 -13.28 25.56
CA VAL A 666 -25.61 -12.05 25.29
C VAL A 666 -26.52 -10.85 25.53
N TRP A 667 -26.00 -9.87 26.26
CA TRP A 667 -26.63 -8.59 26.57
C TRP A 667 -25.97 -7.52 25.71
N ALA A 668 -26.74 -6.87 24.84
CA ALA A 668 -26.21 -5.84 23.94
C ALA A 668 -27.26 -4.80 23.55
N GLY A 669 -26.83 -3.56 23.41
CA GLY A 669 -27.58 -2.43 22.87
C GLY A 669 -26.77 -1.71 21.81
N PHE A 670 -26.28 -0.50 22.15
CA PHE A 670 -25.36 0.25 21.29
C PHE A 670 -24.01 -0.48 21.10
N ALA A 671 -23.54 -1.13 22.15
CA ALA A 671 -22.31 -1.91 22.23
C ALA A 671 -22.58 -3.22 22.98
N LEU A 672 -21.54 -4.03 23.19
CA LEU A 672 -21.64 -5.28 23.94
C LEU A 672 -21.66 -5.02 25.45
N ASP A 673 -22.79 -5.24 26.11
CA ASP A 673 -22.98 -4.97 27.54
C ASP A 673 -22.52 -6.13 28.45
N GLY A 674 -22.81 -7.37 28.07
CA GLY A 674 -22.51 -8.53 28.90
C GLY A 674 -22.70 -9.89 28.22
N ILE A 675 -22.10 -10.92 28.80
CA ILE A 675 -22.18 -12.32 28.35
C ILE A 675 -22.44 -13.17 29.59
N GLU A 676 -23.52 -13.92 29.59
CA GLU A 676 -23.96 -14.78 30.68
C GLU A 676 -23.92 -16.25 30.25
N PHE A 677 -23.13 -17.05 30.95
CA PHE A 677 -22.95 -18.48 30.71
C PHE A 677 -23.86 -19.26 31.63
N ILE A 678 -24.78 -20.05 31.07
CA ILE A 678 -25.86 -20.73 31.80
C ILE A 678 -25.63 -22.25 31.77
N TYR A 679 -25.79 -22.88 32.93
CA TYR A 679 -25.52 -24.30 33.16
C TYR A 679 -26.81 -25.11 33.38
N GLU A 680 -26.71 -26.42 33.26
CA GLU A 680 -27.85 -27.35 33.44
C GLU A 680 -28.48 -27.33 34.84
N ASP A 681 -27.72 -26.93 35.86
CA ASP A 681 -28.15 -26.81 37.26
C ASP A 681 -28.87 -25.48 37.55
N ALA A 682 -29.26 -24.75 36.52
CA ALA A 682 -29.86 -23.41 36.55
C ALA A 682 -28.96 -22.30 37.16
N THR A 683 -27.69 -22.58 37.42
CA THR A 683 -26.72 -21.53 37.78
C THR A 683 -26.21 -20.79 36.55
N SER A 684 -25.72 -19.57 36.74
CA SER A 684 -25.10 -18.79 35.67
C SER A 684 -23.89 -17.99 36.16
N GLN A 685 -23.00 -17.65 35.23
CA GLN A 685 -21.87 -16.74 35.46
C GLN A 685 -21.95 -15.58 34.46
N LEU A 686 -21.91 -14.34 34.95
CA LEU A 686 -22.01 -13.13 34.14
C LEU A 686 -20.63 -12.46 34.00
N PHE A 687 -20.24 -12.18 32.76
CA PHE A 687 -19.15 -11.27 32.41
C PHE A 687 -19.75 -9.98 31.84
N GLY A 688 -19.42 -8.82 32.39
CA GLY A 688 -20.02 -7.54 32.02
C GLY A 688 -21.29 -7.24 32.82
N LYS A 689 -22.34 -6.75 32.15
CA LYS A 689 -23.58 -6.25 32.76
C LYS A 689 -24.82 -6.70 31.98
N ARG A 690 -25.97 -6.75 32.65
CA ARG A 690 -27.28 -6.97 32.01
C ARG A 690 -27.83 -5.66 31.44
N GLY A 691 -27.17 -5.14 30.41
CA GLY A 691 -27.55 -3.93 29.68
C GLY A 691 -28.22 -4.26 28.33
N GLY A 692 -28.85 -3.27 27.72
CA GLY A 692 -29.47 -3.41 26.41
C GLY A 692 -30.53 -4.52 26.34
N SER A 693 -30.55 -5.25 25.21
CA SER A 693 -31.43 -6.39 24.96
C SER A 693 -30.68 -7.72 25.12
N SER A 694 -31.39 -8.77 25.55
CA SER A 694 -30.83 -10.12 25.66
C SER A 694 -31.10 -10.96 24.42
N ALA A 695 -30.12 -11.74 23.99
CA ALA A 695 -30.25 -12.77 22.98
C ALA A 695 -29.62 -14.09 23.42
N ASP A 696 -30.30 -15.20 23.14
CA ASP A 696 -29.90 -16.53 23.60
C ASP A 696 -29.27 -17.37 22.50
N PHE A 697 -28.22 -18.10 22.84
CA PHE A 697 -27.56 -19.08 22.00
C PHE A 697 -27.42 -20.41 22.76
N SER A 698 -28.29 -21.36 22.44
CA SER A 698 -28.30 -22.70 23.04
C SER A 698 -27.24 -23.61 22.43
N LEU A 699 -26.57 -24.41 23.24
CA LEU A 699 -25.60 -25.44 22.84
C LEU A 699 -26.29 -26.81 22.70
N ASP A 700 -25.92 -27.57 21.67
CA ASP A 700 -26.35 -28.95 21.45
C ASP A 700 -25.54 -29.89 22.35
N THR A 701 -25.98 -29.98 23.60
CA THR A 701 -25.39 -30.81 24.64
C THR A 701 -25.40 -32.30 24.28
N ARG A 702 -26.37 -32.77 23.50
CA ARG A 702 -26.48 -34.18 23.07
C ARG A 702 -25.33 -34.59 22.17
N ARG A 703 -24.77 -33.62 21.44
CA ARG A 703 -23.61 -33.79 20.54
C ARG A 703 -22.30 -33.35 21.18
N GLY A 704 -22.32 -33.03 22.48
CA GLY A 704 -21.14 -32.52 23.19
C GLY A 704 -20.66 -31.18 22.65
N GLU A 705 -21.57 -30.31 22.21
CA GLU A 705 -21.19 -28.99 21.72
C GLU A 705 -20.65 -28.11 22.84
N TYR A 706 -19.51 -27.48 22.59
CA TYR A 706 -18.87 -26.54 23.50
C TYR A 706 -18.30 -25.34 22.74
N ILE A 707 -17.99 -24.27 23.46
CA ILE A 707 -17.43 -23.03 22.90
C ILE A 707 -15.97 -23.26 22.52
N THR A 708 -15.61 -23.01 21.26
CA THR A 708 -14.24 -23.12 20.74
C THR A 708 -13.61 -21.76 20.45
N GLY A 709 -14.41 -20.70 20.38
CA GLY A 709 -13.91 -19.36 20.09
C GLY A 709 -14.99 -18.30 20.07
N PHE A 710 -14.55 -17.07 19.81
CA PHE A 710 -15.41 -15.91 19.64
C PHE A 710 -14.96 -15.12 18.41
N TYR A 711 -15.91 -14.59 17.66
CA TYR A 711 -15.64 -13.52 16.70
C TYR A 711 -16.10 -12.20 17.32
N VAL A 712 -15.18 -11.27 17.50
CA VAL A 712 -15.38 -10.05 18.27
C VAL A 712 -15.25 -8.84 17.35
N ARG A 713 -16.17 -7.89 17.48
CA ARG A 713 -16.07 -6.56 16.87
C ARG A 713 -15.53 -5.60 17.93
N SER A 714 -14.37 -5.00 17.71
CA SER A 714 -13.75 -4.13 18.72
C SER A 714 -13.06 -2.90 18.12
N GLY A 715 -13.16 -1.79 18.85
CA GLY A 715 -12.38 -0.57 18.67
C GLY A 715 -11.83 -0.11 20.01
N LEU A 716 -12.26 1.07 20.48
CA LEU A 716 -11.98 1.52 21.85
C LEU A 716 -12.68 0.66 22.92
N TRP A 717 -13.78 0.03 22.55
CA TRP A 717 -14.56 -0.91 23.36
C TRP A 717 -15.05 -2.06 22.48
N LEU A 718 -15.94 -2.91 23.00
CA LEU A 718 -16.47 -4.07 22.30
C LEU A 718 -17.82 -3.72 21.68
N ASP A 719 -17.88 -3.68 20.35
CA ASP A 719 -19.08 -3.33 19.60
C ASP A 719 -20.04 -4.51 19.48
N GLY A 720 -19.50 -5.73 19.36
CA GLY A 720 -20.32 -6.94 19.21
C GLY A 720 -19.53 -8.23 19.29
N ILE A 721 -20.24 -9.36 19.40
CA ILE A 721 -19.64 -10.68 19.53
C ILE A 721 -20.50 -11.77 18.86
N ALA A 722 -19.84 -12.76 18.27
CA ALA A 722 -20.45 -14.01 17.85
C ALA A 722 -19.75 -15.19 18.52
N ILE A 723 -20.52 -16.22 18.86
CA ILE A 723 -20.05 -17.42 19.54
C ILE A 723 -19.70 -18.47 18.49
N MET A 724 -18.56 -19.14 18.65
CA MET A 724 -18.10 -20.22 17.79
C MET A 724 -17.99 -21.51 18.60
N THR A 725 -18.42 -22.63 18.01
CA THR A 725 -18.54 -23.91 18.72
C THR A 725 -17.79 -25.06 18.05
N SER A 726 -17.66 -26.18 18.77
CA SER A 726 -17.04 -27.42 18.31
C SER A 726 -17.78 -28.11 17.17
N LEU A 727 -19.06 -27.78 16.94
CA LEU A 727 -19.83 -28.28 15.80
C LEU A 727 -19.69 -27.40 14.54
N GLY A 728 -18.78 -26.42 14.56
CA GLY A 728 -18.60 -25.47 13.46
C GLY A 728 -19.73 -24.44 13.33
N ARG A 729 -20.61 -24.33 14.35
CA ARG A 729 -21.63 -23.27 14.37
C ARG A 729 -20.98 -21.94 14.74
N LYS A 730 -21.36 -20.90 14.02
CA LYS A 730 -21.08 -19.50 14.36
C LYS A 730 -22.41 -18.77 14.48
N SER A 731 -22.67 -18.14 15.62
CA SER A 731 -23.87 -17.31 15.77
C SER A 731 -23.82 -16.08 14.87
N GLN A 732 -24.95 -15.38 14.75
CA GLN A 732 -24.91 -13.97 14.31
C GLN A 732 -24.06 -13.13 15.28
N VAL A 733 -23.62 -11.96 14.83
CA VAL A 733 -22.98 -10.99 15.73
C VAL A 733 -24.06 -10.32 16.56
N PHE A 734 -24.01 -10.52 17.87
CA PHE A 734 -24.81 -9.81 18.85
C PHE A 734 -24.16 -8.44 19.15
N GLY A 735 -24.96 -7.38 19.29
CA GLY A 735 -24.47 -5.99 19.36
C GLY A 735 -24.40 -5.36 17.97
N ASN A 736 -23.40 -4.51 17.73
CA ASN A 736 -23.22 -3.81 16.47
C ASN A 736 -22.31 -4.61 15.49
N PRO A 737 -22.86 -5.26 14.45
CA PRO A 737 -22.08 -6.05 13.50
C PRO A 737 -21.14 -5.22 12.62
N ALA A 738 -21.41 -3.91 12.48
CA ALA A 738 -20.62 -2.99 11.66
C ALA A 738 -19.66 -2.13 12.49
N GLY A 739 -19.73 -2.18 13.82
CA GLY A 739 -18.82 -1.45 14.71
C GLY A 739 -17.43 -2.07 14.74
N GLY A 740 -16.41 -1.28 15.05
CA GLY A 740 -15.04 -1.75 15.26
C GLY A 740 -14.41 -2.53 14.10
N SER A 741 -13.28 -3.17 14.38
CA SER A 741 -12.63 -4.18 13.53
C SER A 741 -13.01 -5.58 13.99
N GLY A 742 -13.01 -6.55 13.07
CA GLY A 742 -13.33 -7.94 13.36
C GLY A 742 -12.11 -8.73 13.82
N HIS A 743 -12.24 -9.49 14.90
CA HIS A 743 -11.17 -10.32 15.45
C HIS A 743 -11.67 -11.73 15.72
N THR A 744 -10.96 -12.74 15.22
CA THR A 744 -11.28 -14.14 15.49
C THR A 744 -10.40 -14.64 16.62
N LEU A 745 -11.01 -14.91 17.78
CA LEU A 745 -10.36 -15.45 18.97
C LEU A 745 -10.57 -16.97 19.03
N ILE A 746 -9.59 -17.75 18.58
CA ILE A 746 -9.58 -19.21 18.69
C ILE A 746 -8.25 -19.62 19.33
N PRO A 747 -8.27 -20.37 20.45
CA PRO A 747 -7.04 -20.83 21.10
C PRO A 747 -6.12 -21.61 20.15
N PRO A 748 -4.79 -21.55 20.36
CA PRO A 748 -3.85 -22.32 19.56
C PRO A 748 -4.02 -23.82 19.81
N ARG A 749 -3.49 -24.64 18.90
CA ARG A 749 -3.56 -26.11 19.04
C ARG A 749 -2.98 -26.56 20.38
N GLY A 750 -3.68 -27.48 21.04
CA GLY A 750 -3.30 -28.00 22.36
C GLY A 750 -3.78 -27.15 23.54
N TYR A 751 -4.57 -26.10 23.29
CA TYR A 751 -5.23 -25.29 24.32
C TYR A 751 -6.73 -25.23 24.07
N THR A 752 -7.50 -25.09 25.15
CA THR A 752 -8.95 -24.94 25.16
C THR A 752 -9.36 -23.72 25.98
N ILE A 753 -10.60 -23.27 25.81
CA ILE A 753 -11.15 -22.14 26.57
C ILE A 753 -11.54 -22.62 27.98
N ALA A 754 -10.93 -22.03 29.00
CA ALA A 754 -11.30 -22.19 30.40
C ALA A 754 -12.20 -21.07 30.93
N GLY A 755 -12.31 -19.95 30.20
CA GLY A 755 -13.06 -18.78 30.64
C GLY A 755 -12.81 -17.55 29.79
N VAL A 756 -13.30 -16.41 30.28
CA VAL A 756 -13.12 -15.08 29.67
C VAL A 756 -12.61 -14.08 30.71
N SER A 757 -11.84 -13.10 30.25
CA SER A 757 -11.27 -12.03 31.09
C SER A 757 -11.35 -10.70 30.37
N GLY A 758 -11.28 -9.59 31.10
CA GLY A 758 -11.32 -8.27 30.48
C GLY A 758 -11.74 -7.19 31.45
N SER A 759 -12.53 -6.24 30.96
CA SER A 759 -13.03 -5.14 31.77
C SER A 759 -14.38 -4.63 31.27
N CYS A 760 -15.11 -3.99 32.17
CA CYS A 760 -16.42 -3.42 31.89
C CYS A 760 -16.60 -2.09 32.61
N ALA A 761 -17.05 -1.09 31.86
CA ALA A 761 -17.50 0.21 32.35
C ALA A 761 -19.01 0.33 32.10
N SER A 762 -19.48 1.32 31.33
CA SER A 762 -20.89 1.38 30.90
C SER A 762 -21.30 0.14 30.08
N TRP A 763 -20.37 -0.40 29.29
CA TRP A 763 -20.44 -1.67 28.58
C TRP A 763 -19.04 -2.33 28.61
N ILE A 764 -18.87 -3.50 27.99
CA ILE A 764 -17.57 -4.18 27.93
C ILE A 764 -16.59 -3.35 27.10
N ASP A 765 -15.45 -2.99 27.70
CA ASP A 765 -14.39 -2.20 27.07
C ASP A 765 -13.05 -2.95 26.99
N GLY A 766 -12.99 -4.17 27.54
CA GLY A 766 -11.89 -5.11 27.40
C GLY A 766 -12.40 -6.54 27.33
N PHE A 767 -11.91 -7.35 26.38
CA PHE A 767 -12.28 -8.76 26.26
C PHE A 767 -11.11 -9.64 25.80
N GLY A 768 -10.89 -10.75 26.48
CA GLY A 768 -9.89 -11.77 26.18
C GLY A 768 -10.33 -13.12 26.70
N ILE A 769 -9.61 -14.17 26.32
CA ILE A 769 -9.91 -15.56 26.66
C ILE A 769 -8.93 -16.05 27.71
N ILE A 770 -9.41 -16.88 28.64
CA ILE A 770 -8.59 -17.68 29.53
C ILE A 770 -8.39 -19.05 28.90
N LEU A 771 -7.15 -19.42 28.62
CA LEU A 771 -6.78 -20.69 28.00
C LEU A 771 -6.13 -21.65 28.99
N THR A 772 -6.45 -22.94 28.89
CA THR A 772 -5.80 -24.05 29.61
C THR A 772 -5.41 -25.15 28.62
N ARG A 773 -4.45 -25.99 28.99
CA ARG A 773 -4.15 -27.22 28.24
C ARG A 773 -5.22 -28.28 28.44
#